data_AF-A0A0V0T6P0-F1
#
_entry.id   AF-A0A0V0T6P0-F1
#
_cell.length_a   1.000
_cell.length_b   1.000
_cell.length_c   1.000
_cell.angle_alpha   90.00
_cell.angle_beta   90.00
_cell.angle_gamma   90.00
#
_symmetry.space_group_name_H-M   'P 1'
#
loop_
_entity.id
_entity.type
_entity.pdbx_description
1 polymer ?
#
loop_
_entity_poly.entity_id
_entity_poly.type
_entity_poly.pdbx_seq_one_letter_code
_entity_poly.pdbx_strand_id
1 'polypeptide(L)'
;MAMQVLLKAIKEFMCFTLILYRAIMYKAPAQNTGKALIAEAAGAWQDTVAVTGANGHSFAKALEHVIAPDNTNKFLVYNNIPPDIPKVKTKSNSKEIQKGHLFICLTIKGSEIDAIAMALRFATPLIYHNDIPDAQINSRPNLKKLVDGESRLTPPLTVTRKITTAAAAGLKVTIYSKGEKSKYEIYRRVLVKKLKTSIKVWTTRDKILKSDCRILNRNIKLVASPIAVNGHASSLESDVSQWLISDPGNKFCAVDKPYHKSQTKEPAMAVCIDDATIFGHFNLIGQNKHASEPPARNIGKALIAGVNANGWQNTQDLTGPNNHAVVKSLEHVIMANAANKFIAYNNIPPNVPKVKTKSNSKGVLMMNPNDVDDASWIVHTIPGFPKALTGYVFPPAEIQKGHLFICLTIKKSEIDAIAMALRIATPLIYHNDIPDAEINSRPNLKKLVNGESRLTPPLTVTRQISTANAAALKVTIYSKSEKSKYEIYRRVLVKKLKTGIKVWTTRDKILKSDCRILNRNIKLITSPIDVNGDASSLDSDASQWLISDPGNKFCVIDKPYQKSQTKEPAMAVCIDDATIFGHFNLIGQNLIFYRAIVYKAPTRNMGKALIAAAMGWQDTPDLTMSPGNVVAKPLEHVIAANDANKFIAYNNIPPDIPKVKTKSNSKGVLMMNPNAADDASWIVHTVPGFPKALRGYAFPPTEIQKGHLFICLTIKGSEIDAIAMALRIATPLIYHNDIPDAQINSRPNLKKLVNGESRFTPPLTVTRKITTAAAAGLKVTIYSKGEKSKYEIYRKVLVKKLKTSIKVWTTRDKILKSDCRILNRNIKLVTSPITIGDHASSLESDVSQWLISDPGNKFCAVDKPYHKSQTKEPAMAVCIDDATIFGHFNLIGQN
;
A
#
# COMPACT_ATOMS: atom_id res chain seq x y z
N MET A 1 -18.27 23.75 22.30
CA MET A 1 -17.58 24.44 23.41
C MET A 1 -16.09 24.15 23.28
N ALA A 2 -15.37 24.98 22.54
CA ALA A 2 -13.91 25.13 22.54
C ALA A 2 -13.56 26.30 21.61
N MET A 3 -14.13 27.46 21.93
CA MET A 3 -13.62 28.77 21.58
C MET A 3 -13.26 29.42 22.93
N GLN A 4 -12.08 30.04 23.03
CA GLN A 4 -11.46 30.66 24.22
C GLN A 4 -10.90 29.65 25.23
N VAL A 5 -9.61 29.65 25.62
CA VAL A 5 -8.78 30.72 26.24
C VAL A 5 -7.32 30.59 25.73
N LEU A 6 -6.82 31.56 24.95
CA LEU A 6 -5.97 32.74 25.31
C LEU A 6 -4.51 32.40 25.68
N LEU A 7 -3.54 32.91 24.90
CA LEU A 7 -2.47 33.75 25.47
C LEU A 7 -1.86 34.69 24.43
N LYS A 8 -1.63 35.91 24.90
CA LYS A 8 -1.25 37.16 24.23
C LYS A 8 0.18 37.48 24.67
N ALA A 9 1.08 37.79 23.74
CA ALA A 9 2.21 38.70 23.96
C ALA A 9 2.68 39.25 22.61
N ILE A 10 2.76 40.59 22.55
CA ILE A 10 3.17 41.44 21.44
C ILE A 10 4.57 41.99 21.77
N LYS A 11 5.33 42.38 20.73
CA LYS A 11 6.64 43.09 20.66
C LYS A 11 7.84 42.13 20.50
N GLU A 12 8.72 42.25 19.51
CA GLU A 12 9.18 43.42 18.74
C GLU A 12 9.68 43.03 17.33
N PHE A 13 9.31 43.86 16.35
CA PHE A 13 10.03 44.29 15.14
C PHE A 13 11.17 43.41 14.56
N MET A 14 10.96 42.94 13.32
CA MET A 14 11.66 43.50 12.16
C MET A 14 10.76 43.39 10.91
N CYS A 15 10.70 44.48 10.18
CA CYS A 15 10.03 44.64 8.89
C CYS A 15 10.51 43.57 7.89
N PHE A 16 9.65 42.61 7.55
CA PHE A 16 9.70 41.96 6.24
C PHE A 16 8.39 42.23 5.51
N THR A 17 8.40 43.35 4.81
CA THR A 17 7.72 43.63 3.56
C THR A 17 7.80 42.43 2.61
N LEU A 18 6.92 41.42 2.77
CA LEU A 18 6.77 40.33 1.81
C LEU A 18 5.32 39.83 1.87
N ILE A 19 4.43 40.61 1.24
CA ILE A 19 3.15 40.11 0.73
C ILE A 19 3.49 38.86 -0.09
N LEU A 20 3.01 37.68 0.29
CA LEU A 20 3.19 36.46 -0.50
C LEU A 20 2.67 36.70 -1.93
N TYR A 21 3.57 36.93 -2.89
CA TYR A 21 3.19 37.44 -4.21
C TYR A 21 2.62 36.36 -5.15
N ARG A 22 2.91 35.06 -4.91
CA ARG A 22 2.29 33.87 -5.57
C ARG A 22 2.54 32.59 -4.76
N ALA A 23 1.56 31.69 -4.68
CA ALA A 23 1.77 30.32 -4.20
C ALA A 23 0.89 29.28 -4.91
N ILE A 24 1.48 28.15 -5.34
CA ILE A 24 0.75 26.94 -5.74
C ILE A 24 1.03 25.86 -4.70
N MET A 25 -0.01 25.38 -4.03
CA MET A 25 0.13 24.33 -3.02
C MET A 25 -0.64 23.08 -3.46
N TYR A 26 0.05 21.95 -3.43
CA TYR A 26 -0.52 20.65 -3.61
C TYR A 26 -0.55 19.91 -2.27
N LYS A 27 -1.75 19.65 -1.75
CA LYS A 27 -1.94 18.82 -0.57
C LYS A 27 -2.29 17.41 -1.02
N ALA A 28 -1.42 16.45 -0.73
CA ALA A 28 -1.71 15.06 -1.05
C ALA A 28 -2.85 14.50 -0.17
N PRO A 29 -3.51 13.42 -0.61
CA PRO A 29 -4.53 12.73 0.18
C PRO A 29 -3.95 12.27 1.52
N ALA A 30 -4.75 12.34 2.60
CA ALA A 30 -4.37 11.92 3.95
C ALA A 30 -3.12 12.58 4.59
N GLN A 31 -2.47 13.56 3.93
CA GLN A 31 -1.40 14.37 4.51
C GLN A 31 -1.97 15.65 5.14
N ASN A 32 -1.47 16.04 6.32
CA ASN A 32 -1.78 17.33 6.95
C ASN A 32 -0.85 18.45 6.49
N THR A 33 0.32 18.14 5.91
CA THR A 33 1.23 19.05 5.22
C THR A 33 1.01 19.02 3.70
N GLY A 34 1.34 20.12 3.03
CA GLY A 34 1.32 20.25 1.58
C GLY A 34 2.71 20.45 1.00
N LYS A 35 2.84 20.35 -0.32
CA LYS A 35 4.02 20.81 -1.07
C LYS A 35 3.66 22.12 -1.76
N ALA A 36 4.45 23.17 -1.58
CA ALA A 36 4.21 24.48 -2.19
C ALA A 36 5.35 24.92 -3.12
N LEU A 37 4.98 25.59 -4.19
CA LEU A 37 5.86 26.42 -5.02
C LEU A 37 5.61 27.88 -4.62
N ILE A 38 6.63 28.55 -4.07
CA ILE A 38 6.57 29.92 -3.55
C ILE A 38 7.55 30.80 -4.33
N ALA A 39 7.15 32.04 -4.65
CA ALA A 39 7.86 32.92 -5.57
C ALA A 39 9.28 33.34 -5.15
N GLU A 40 9.66 33.24 -3.88
CA GLU A 40 10.98 33.63 -3.36
C GLU A 40 11.99 32.49 -3.26
N ALA A 41 11.54 31.24 -3.44
CA ALA A 41 12.40 30.07 -3.40
C ALA A 41 12.69 29.57 -4.80
N ALA A 42 13.96 29.25 -5.06
CA ALA A 42 14.47 28.76 -6.33
C ALA A 42 13.74 27.48 -6.81
N GLY A 43 12.60 27.64 -7.50
CA GLY A 43 11.96 26.63 -8.35
C GLY A 43 11.93 25.20 -7.80
N ALA A 44 11.63 25.01 -6.51
CA ALA A 44 11.61 23.70 -5.88
C ALA A 44 10.37 23.56 -4.99
N TRP A 45 9.82 22.35 -4.92
CA TRP A 45 8.72 22.02 -4.02
C TRP A 45 9.18 22.10 -2.56
N GLN A 46 8.59 22.99 -1.78
CA GLN A 46 8.84 23.13 -0.36
C GLN A 46 7.76 22.46 0.47
N ASP A 47 8.14 21.88 1.60
CA ASP A 47 7.17 21.43 2.59
C ASP A 47 6.48 22.62 3.24
N THR A 48 5.15 22.59 3.29
CA THR A 48 4.38 23.52 4.10
C THR A 48 4.24 22.96 5.50
N VAL A 49 4.11 23.82 6.51
CA VAL A 49 3.55 23.39 7.79
C VAL A 49 2.14 22.83 7.61
N ALA A 50 1.60 22.19 8.66
CA ALA A 50 0.28 21.58 8.59
C ALA A 50 -0.80 22.61 8.19
N VAL A 51 -1.52 22.32 7.09
CA VAL A 51 -2.61 23.16 6.54
C VAL A 51 -3.86 23.15 7.44
N THR A 52 -3.83 22.38 8.53
CA THR A 52 -4.89 22.28 9.55
C THR A 52 -4.72 23.29 10.68
N GLY A 53 -3.58 24.00 10.77
CA GLY A 53 -3.31 25.03 11.77
C GLY A 53 -3.57 26.44 11.25
N ALA A 54 -3.89 27.38 12.15
CA ALA A 54 -4.15 28.78 11.78
C ALA A 54 -2.89 29.58 11.43
N ASN A 55 -1.68 29.07 11.73
CA ASN A 55 -0.42 29.80 11.60
C ASN A 55 0.62 29.02 10.80
N GLY A 56 1.49 29.75 10.08
CA GLY A 56 2.75 29.23 9.54
C GLY A 56 2.74 28.72 8.08
N HIS A 57 1.58 28.65 7.41
CA HIS A 57 1.53 28.33 5.97
C HIS A 57 1.05 29.53 5.14
N SER A 58 1.53 29.62 3.90
CA SER A 58 1.26 30.73 2.99
C SER A 58 -0.23 30.99 2.73
N PHE A 59 -1.05 29.95 2.83
CA PHE A 59 -2.51 30.04 2.63
C PHE A 59 -3.27 30.58 3.85
N ALA A 60 -2.86 30.23 5.08
CA ALA A 60 -3.44 30.81 6.29
C ALA A 60 -3.08 32.29 6.40
N LYS A 61 -1.84 32.63 6.01
CA LYS A 61 -1.41 34.02 5.88
C LYS A 61 -2.24 34.79 4.83
N ALA A 62 -2.49 34.20 3.67
CA ALA A 62 -3.34 34.81 2.64
C ALA A 62 -4.82 34.98 3.05
N LEU A 63 -5.30 34.16 4.00
CA LEU A 63 -6.66 34.19 4.50
C LEU A 63 -6.77 34.81 5.91
N GLU A 64 -5.70 35.33 6.48
CA GLU A 64 -5.65 35.72 7.89
C GLU A 64 -6.69 36.79 8.24
N HIS A 65 -6.95 37.69 7.29
CA HIS A 65 -7.94 38.75 7.38
C HIS A 65 -9.36 38.33 6.95
N VAL A 66 -9.53 37.08 6.48
CA VAL A 66 -10.84 36.45 6.20
C VAL A 66 -11.32 35.63 7.40
N ILE A 67 -10.37 35.06 8.17
CA ILE A 67 -10.65 34.17 9.33
C ILE A 67 -10.59 34.90 10.69
N ALA A 68 -10.15 36.16 10.71
CA ALA A 68 -10.17 37.04 11.87
C ALA A 68 -10.75 38.42 11.48
N PRO A 69 -11.50 39.10 12.38
CA PRO A 69 -12.10 40.39 12.06
C PRO A 69 -11.04 41.45 11.79
N ASP A 70 -11.07 42.02 10.58
CA ASP A 70 -10.26 43.15 10.14
C ASP A 70 -11.18 44.21 9.50
N ASN A 71 -11.03 45.46 9.93
CA ASN A 71 -11.85 46.57 9.46
C ASN A 71 -11.41 47.11 8.08
N THR A 72 -10.23 46.70 7.59
CA THR A 72 -9.61 47.28 6.39
C THR A 72 -9.73 46.39 5.13
N ASN A 73 -9.78 45.07 5.30
CA ASN A 73 -9.87 44.12 4.20
C ASN A 73 -11.31 43.72 3.93
N LYS A 74 -11.70 43.72 2.65
CA LYS A 74 -13.05 43.35 2.16
C LYS A 74 -12.94 42.23 1.14
N PHE A 75 -13.84 41.26 1.20
CA PHE A 75 -13.76 40.02 0.46
C PHE A 75 -15.14 39.48 0.06
N LEU A 76 -15.10 38.65 -0.99
CA LEU A 76 -16.25 37.92 -1.49
C LEU A 76 -15.86 36.44 -1.52
N VAL A 77 -16.66 35.60 -0.88
CA VAL A 77 -16.40 34.16 -0.79
C VAL A 77 -17.49 33.38 -1.51
N TYR A 78 -17.04 32.48 -2.38
CA TYR A 78 -17.91 31.58 -3.11
C TYR A 78 -17.44 30.14 -2.96
N ASN A 79 -18.38 29.22 -2.80
CA ASN A 79 -18.11 27.79 -2.65
C ASN A 79 -19.35 27.00 -3.03
N ASN A 80 -19.16 25.86 -3.69
CA ASN A 80 -20.24 24.97 -4.07
C ASN A 80 -20.85 24.21 -2.87
N ILE A 81 -20.11 24.10 -1.75
CA ILE A 81 -20.57 23.56 -0.46
C ILE A 81 -20.09 24.50 0.66
N PRO A 82 -20.85 25.56 0.99
CA PRO A 82 -20.47 26.47 2.06
C PRO A 82 -20.36 25.76 3.42
N PRO A 83 -19.43 26.15 4.30
CA PRO A 83 -19.38 25.66 5.67
C PRO A 83 -20.67 26.02 6.42
N ASP A 84 -21.17 25.10 7.25
CA ASP A 84 -22.29 25.31 8.18
C ASP A 84 -23.67 25.64 7.56
N ILE A 85 -23.88 25.42 6.25
CA ILE A 85 -25.20 25.52 5.59
C ILE A 85 -25.70 24.11 5.20
N PRO A 86 -26.69 23.52 5.92
CA PRO A 86 -27.22 22.20 5.59
C PRO A 86 -28.04 22.21 4.29
N LYS A 87 -27.81 21.21 3.41
CA LYS A 87 -28.65 20.84 2.25
C LYS A 87 -28.68 21.78 1.04
N VAL A 88 -27.57 22.42 0.64
CA VAL A 88 -27.52 23.09 -0.68
C VAL A 88 -27.25 22.07 -1.79
N LYS A 89 -28.22 21.84 -2.69
CA LYS A 89 -28.01 21.05 -3.93
C LYS A 89 -27.38 21.94 -4.99
N THR A 90 -26.06 21.99 -5.07
CA THR A 90 -25.35 22.54 -6.23
C THR A 90 -24.94 21.40 -7.18
N LYS A 91 -24.95 21.64 -8.49
CA LYS A 91 -24.53 20.65 -9.52
C LYS A 91 -23.00 20.59 -9.66
N SER A 92 -22.24 20.78 -8.57
CA SER A 92 -20.79 20.87 -8.61
C SER A 92 -20.12 20.20 -7.40
N ASN A 93 -19.06 19.45 -7.64
CA ASN A 93 -18.46 18.53 -6.65
C ASN A 93 -17.18 19.10 -6.05
N SER A 94 -17.19 19.49 -4.76
CA SER A 94 -16.04 19.57 -3.83
C SER A 94 -16.51 20.15 -2.46
N LYS A 95 -16.11 19.70 -1.25
CA LYS A 95 -15.05 18.76 -0.80
C LYS A 95 -15.29 18.23 0.64
N GLU A 96 -14.81 17.01 0.89
CA GLU A 96 -14.37 16.45 2.18
C GLU A 96 -12.84 16.63 2.32
N ILE A 97 -12.32 16.81 3.54
CA ILE A 97 -10.92 17.16 3.88
C ILE A 97 -9.89 16.04 3.59
N GLN A 98 -10.33 14.80 3.32
CA GLN A 98 -9.45 13.63 3.23
C GLN A 98 -8.83 13.38 1.83
N LYS A 99 -9.20 14.16 0.80
CA LYS A 99 -8.73 13.96 -0.58
C LYS A 99 -7.61 14.92 -0.98
N GLY A 100 -6.88 14.57 -2.04
CA GLY A 100 -5.86 15.43 -2.65
C GLY A 100 -6.46 16.74 -3.16
N HIS A 101 -5.77 17.86 -2.96
CA HIS A 101 -6.24 19.19 -3.30
C HIS A 101 -5.13 20.05 -3.90
N LEU A 102 -5.50 20.78 -4.96
CA LEU A 102 -4.68 21.83 -5.54
C LEU A 102 -5.25 23.19 -5.13
N PHE A 103 -4.38 24.05 -4.61
CA PHE A 103 -4.69 25.42 -4.22
C PHE A 103 -3.81 26.38 -5.02
N ILE A 104 -4.41 27.47 -5.50
CA ILE A 104 -3.72 28.53 -6.24
C ILE A 104 -4.06 29.85 -5.56
N CYS A 105 -3.03 30.57 -5.11
CA CYS A 105 -3.16 31.92 -4.56
C CYS A 105 -2.43 32.91 -5.48
N LEU A 106 -3.17 33.91 -5.95
CA LEU A 106 -2.68 34.95 -6.87
C LEU A 106 -3.07 36.33 -6.33
N THR A 107 -2.09 37.22 -6.25
CA THR A 107 -2.33 38.64 -5.97
C THR A 107 -2.62 39.37 -7.27
N ILE A 108 -3.78 40.02 -7.37
CA ILE A 108 -4.29 40.60 -8.61
C ILE A 108 -4.52 42.10 -8.43
N LYS A 109 -4.26 42.88 -9.48
CA LYS A 109 -4.55 44.33 -9.49
C LYS A 109 -6.06 44.57 -9.36
N GLY A 110 -6.45 45.59 -8.59
CA GLY A 110 -7.87 45.94 -8.41
C GLY A 110 -8.61 46.22 -9.73
N SER A 111 -7.90 46.69 -10.75
CA SER A 111 -8.43 46.93 -12.11
C SER A 111 -8.91 45.65 -12.82
N GLU A 112 -8.45 44.46 -12.41
CA GLU A 112 -8.77 43.18 -13.05
C GLU A 112 -10.01 42.50 -12.42
N ILE A 113 -10.55 43.05 -11.31
CA ILE A 113 -11.63 42.42 -10.54
C ILE A 113 -12.89 42.23 -11.40
N ASP A 114 -13.27 43.22 -12.20
CA ASP A 114 -14.47 43.12 -13.04
C ASP A 114 -14.29 42.08 -14.17
N ALA A 115 -13.07 41.91 -14.69
CA ALA A 115 -12.75 40.87 -15.67
C ALA A 115 -12.86 39.45 -15.08
N ILE A 116 -12.45 39.27 -13.82
CA ILE A 116 -12.60 38.01 -13.08
C ILE A 116 -14.07 37.75 -12.78
N ALA A 117 -14.79 38.77 -12.30
CA ALA A 117 -16.21 38.66 -12.02
C ALA A 117 -16.99 38.21 -13.26
N MET A 118 -16.65 38.74 -14.44
CA MET A 118 -17.24 38.29 -15.70
C MET A 118 -16.96 36.81 -15.97
N ALA A 119 -15.75 36.30 -15.72
CA ALA A 119 -15.44 34.88 -15.90
C ALA A 119 -16.18 33.99 -14.90
N LEU A 120 -16.34 34.45 -13.65
CA LEU A 120 -17.07 33.75 -12.60
C LEU A 120 -18.57 33.66 -12.90
N ARG A 121 -19.19 34.70 -13.47
CA ARG A 121 -20.60 34.66 -13.90
C ARG A 121 -20.92 33.50 -14.85
N PHE A 122 -19.98 33.10 -15.70
CA PHE A 122 -20.14 31.93 -16.58
C PHE A 122 -20.03 30.60 -15.84
N ALA A 123 -19.25 30.56 -14.76
CA ALA A 123 -19.11 29.38 -13.91
C ALA A 123 -20.27 29.23 -12.89
N THR A 124 -21.08 30.28 -12.73
CA THR A 124 -22.24 30.37 -11.83
C THR A 124 -21.94 29.81 -10.42
N PRO A 125 -20.96 30.36 -9.70
CA PRO A 125 -20.62 29.91 -8.36
C PRO A 125 -21.68 30.37 -7.35
N LEU A 126 -21.82 29.65 -6.25
CA LEU A 126 -22.63 30.08 -5.10
C LEU A 126 -21.80 31.02 -4.21
N ILE A 127 -22.23 32.27 -4.10
CA ILE A 127 -21.66 33.26 -3.19
C ILE A 127 -22.37 33.12 -1.85
N TYR A 128 -21.61 32.96 -0.77
CA TYR A 128 -22.17 32.76 0.58
C TYR A 128 -21.66 33.78 1.60
N HIS A 129 -20.73 34.65 1.20
CA HIS A 129 -20.31 35.80 1.98
C HIS A 129 -19.84 36.92 1.06
N ASN A 130 -20.21 38.17 1.38
CA ASN A 130 -19.76 39.37 0.71
C ASN A 130 -19.83 40.56 1.68
N ASP A 131 -18.72 41.22 1.93
CA ASP A 131 -18.66 42.46 2.71
C ASP A 131 -18.07 43.64 1.90
N ILE A 132 -17.92 43.47 0.58
CA ILE A 132 -17.45 44.53 -0.33
C ILE A 132 -18.44 45.69 -0.28
N PRO A 133 -17.99 46.95 -0.06
CA PRO A 133 -18.88 48.10 0.00
C PRO A 133 -19.68 48.29 -1.29
N ASP A 134 -20.95 48.68 -1.16
CA ASP A 134 -21.85 48.89 -2.31
C ASP A 134 -21.30 49.88 -3.34
N ALA A 135 -20.56 50.91 -2.90
CA ALA A 135 -19.88 51.84 -3.81
C ALA A 135 -18.89 51.12 -4.75
N GLN A 136 -18.12 50.15 -4.22
CA GLN A 136 -17.19 49.34 -5.01
C GLN A 136 -17.92 48.33 -5.91
N ILE A 137 -19.02 47.74 -5.44
CA ILE A 137 -19.86 46.83 -6.22
C ILE A 137 -20.52 47.57 -7.38
N ASN A 138 -21.15 48.71 -7.12
CA ASN A 138 -21.87 49.51 -8.10
C ASN A 138 -20.93 50.12 -9.16
N SER A 139 -19.66 50.38 -8.82
CA SER A 139 -18.63 50.81 -9.78
C SER A 139 -18.19 49.71 -10.77
N ARG A 140 -18.58 48.46 -10.55
CA ARG A 140 -18.12 47.27 -11.30
C ARG A 140 -19.30 46.44 -11.81
N PRO A 141 -19.75 46.65 -13.06
CA PRO A 141 -20.98 46.04 -13.57
C PRO A 141 -21.01 44.51 -13.53
N ASN A 142 -19.89 43.82 -13.76
CA ASN A 142 -19.86 42.36 -13.69
C ASN A 142 -19.77 41.85 -12.25
N LEU A 143 -19.09 42.58 -11.36
CA LEU A 143 -19.09 42.26 -9.94
C LEU A 143 -20.49 42.41 -9.34
N LYS A 144 -21.19 43.51 -9.65
CA LYS A 144 -22.59 43.71 -9.26
C LYS A 144 -23.48 42.56 -9.69
N LYS A 145 -23.46 42.23 -10.98
CA LYS A 145 -24.24 41.11 -11.53
C LYS A 145 -23.88 39.76 -10.94
N LEU A 146 -22.63 39.56 -10.54
CA LEU A 146 -22.18 38.35 -9.88
C LEU A 146 -22.77 38.26 -8.46
N VAL A 147 -22.67 39.34 -7.67
CA VAL A 147 -23.24 39.44 -6.31
C VAL A 147 -24.76 39.29 -6.31
N ASP A 148 -25.43 39.94 -7.26
CA ASP A 148 -26.89 39.93 -7.41
C ASP A 148 -27.42 38.57 -7.96
N GLY A 149 -26.54 37.62 -8.29
CA GLY A 149 -26.91 36.28 -8.76
C GLY A 149 -27.42 36.23 -10.21
N GLU A 150 -27.16 37.26 -11.01
CA GLU A 150 -27.60 37.32 -12.41
C GLU A 150 -26.83 36.32 -13.30
N SER A 151 -27.49 35.20 -13.61
CA SER A 151 -26.96 34.10 -14.43
C SER A 151 -27.38 34.14 -15.91
N ARG A 152 -28.13 35.16 -16.35
CA ARG A 152 -28.57 35.29 -17.75
C ARG A 152 -27.39 35.70 -18.64
N LEU A 153 -26.87 34.73 -19.39
CA LEU A 153 -25.76 34.92 -20.33
C LEU A 153 -26.29 34.96 -21.77
N THR A 154 -25.98 36.01 -22.51
CA THR A 154 -26.17 36.07 -23.96
C THR A 154 -25.00 35.37 -24.67
N PRO A 155 -25.19 34.76 -25.85
CA PRO A 155 -24.08 34.24 -26.64
C PRO A 155 -23.01 35.30 -26.90
N PRO A 156 -21.70 34.95 -26.90
CA PRO A 156 -21.15 33.59 -26.82
C PRO A 156 -21.21 32.98 -25.40
N LEU A 157 -21.58 31.70 -25.31
CA LEU A 157 -21.75 30.96 -24.04
C LEU A 157 -20.43 30.47 -23.40
N THR A 158 -19.30 31.02 -23.85
CA THR A 158 -17.96 30.81 -23.31
C THR A 158 -17.21 32.14 -23.27
N VAL A 159 -16.41 32.37 -22.24
CA VAL A 159 -15.61 33.59 -22.10
C VAL A 159 -14.14 33.24 -21.85
N THR A 160 -13.24 34.10 -22.33
CA THR A 160 -11.81 34.04 -22.07
C THR A 160 -11.35 35.40 -21.57
N ARG A 161 -10.75 35.44 -20.38
CA ARG A 161 -10.24 36.67 -19.77
C ARG A 161 -8.77 36.50 -19.47
N LYS A 162 -7.96 37.46 -19.91
CA LYS A 162 -6.53 37.53 -19.60
C LYS A 162 -6.36 38.61 -18.55
N ILE A 163 -5.60 38.30 -17.51
CA ILE A 163 -5.30 39.21 -16.40
C ILE A 163 -3.80 39.14 -16.10
N THR A 164 -3.29 40.16 -15.43
CA THR A 164 -1.91 40.18 -14.94
C THR A 164 -1.88 40.29 -13.41
N THR A 165 -1.02 39.51 -12.75
CA THR A 165 -0.84 39.60 -11.29
C THR A 165 -0.12 40.90 -10.88
N ALA A 166 -0.29 41.30 -9.61
CA ALA A 166 0.16 42.61 -9.12
C ALA A 166 1.69 42.76 -8.87
N ALA A 167 2.48 41.68 -8.96
CA ALA A 167 3.92 41.73 -8.69
C ALA A 167 4.72 42.41 -9.82
N ALA A 168 5.95 42.88 -9.52
CA ALA A 168 6.81 43.69 -10.41
C ALA A 168 6.99 43.12 -11.83
N ALA A 169 7.07 41.79 -12.00
CA ALA A 169 7.18 41.12 -13.30
C ALA A 169 5.87 40.50 -13.84
N GLY A 170 4.73 40.59 -13.12
CA GLY A 170 3.38 40.19 -13.54
C GLY A 170 3.20 38.84 -14.27
N LEU A 171 2.63 37.80 -13.63
CA LEU A 171 2.26 36.56 -14.33
C LEU A 171 1.09 36.82 -15.26
N LYS A 172 1.18 36.28 -16.47
CA LYS A 172 0.08 36.21 -17.41
C LYS A 172 -0.82 35.05 -17.02
N VAL A 173 -2.04 35.37 -16.60
CA VAL A 173 -3.06 34.37 -16.25
C VAL A 173 -4.22 34.48 -17.22
N THR A 174 -4.70 33.35 -17.72
CA THR A 174 -5.87 33.29 -18.59
C THR A 174 -6.95 32.42 -17.96
N ILE A 175 -8.14 32.98 -17.78
CA ILE A 175 -9.31 32.30 -17.26
C ILE A 175 -10.22 31.94 -18.42
N TYR A 176 -10.60 30.67 -18.51
CA TYR A 176 -11.55 30.15 -19.48
C TYR A 176 -12.79 29.68 -18.73
N SER A 177 -13.97 30.17 -19.12
CA SER A 177 -15.24 29.74 -18.50
C SER A 177 -16.27 29.39 -19.55
N LYS A 178 -17.15 28.45 -19.24
CA LYS A 178 -18.32 28.07 -20.06
C LYS A 178 -19.58 28.04 -19.21
N GLY A 179 -20.69 28.50 -19.78
CA GLY A 179 -22.01 28.35 -19.17
C GLY A 179 -22.64 26.97 -19.42
N GLU A 180 -23.61 26.59 -18.58
CA GLU A 180 -24.38 25.34 -18.69
C GLU A 180 -25.02 25.15 -20.08
N LYS A 181 -25.55 26.24 -20.65
CA LYS A 181 -26.22 26.24 -21.96
C LYS A 181 -25.28 25.98 -23.15
N SER A 182 -23.95 26.06 -22.97
CA SER A 182 -22.98 25.89 -24.05
C SER A 182 -22.93 24.47 -24.63
N LYS A 183 -23.31 23.45 -23.84
CA LYS A 183 -23.18 22.01 -24.19
C LYS A 183 -21.74 21.56 -24.51
N TYR A 184 -20.75 22.42 -24.32
CA TYR A 184 -19.34 22.09 -24.55
C TYR A 184 -18.74 21.39 -23.33
N GLU A 185 -17.82 20.46 -23.55
CA GLU A 185 -16.91 20.02 -22.49
C GLU A 185 -15.68 20.94 -22.48
N ILE A 186 -15.12 21.23 -21.30
CA ILE A 186 -14.13 22.31 -21.18
C ILE A 186 -12.77 21.93 -21.78
N TYR A 187 -12.42 20.65 -21.81
CA TYR A 187 -11.08 20.21 -22.21
C TYR A 187 -10.86 20.33 -23.72
N ARG A 188 -11.63 19.62 -24.55
CA ARG A 188 -11.42 19.61 -26.01
C ARG A 188 -12.06 20.81 -26.70
N ARG A 189 -13.31 21.17 -26.38
CA ARG A 189 -14.08 22.20 -27.10
C ARG A 189 -13.70 23.62 -26.70
N VAL A 190 -13.10 23.81 -25.51
CA VAL A 190 -12.59 25.12 -25.05
C VAL A 190 -11.06 25.12 -24.99
N LEU A 191 -10.45 24.34 -24.11
CA LEU A 191 -9.01 24.44 -23.82
C LEU A 191 -8.12 24.02 -25.00
N VAL A 192 -8.28 22.83 -25.59
CA VAL A 192 -7.46 22.39 -26.74
C VAL A 192 -7.61 23.35 -27.94
N LYS A 193 -8.81 23.88 -28.17
CA LYS A 193 -9.06 24.86 -29.24
C LYS A 193 -8.40 26.21 -28.98
N LYS A 194 -8.47 26.72 -27.74
CA LYS A 194 -7.93 28.03 -27.37
C LYS A 194 -6.41 28.00 -27.16
N LEU A 195 -5.88 26.95 -26.56
CA LEU A 195 -4.44 26.76 -26.32
C LEU A 195 -3.67 26.38 -27.59
N LYS A 196 -4.38 25.87 -28.62
CA LYS A 196 -3.81 25.48 -29.93
C LYS A 196 -2.68 24.44 -29.86
N THR A 197 -2.61 23.64 -28.80
CA THR A 197 -1.59 22.60 -28.57
C THR A 197 -2.23 21.31 -28.01
N SER A 198 -1.50 20.19 -28.00
CA SER A 198 -1.94 19.00 -27.26
C SER A 198 -1.85 19.28 -25.75
N ILE A 199 -2.58 18.51 -24.95
CA ILE A 199 -2.55 18.65 -23.49
C ILE A 199 -2.35 17.29 -22.82
N LYS A 200 -1.59 17.27 -21.71
CA LYS A 200 -1.56 16.16 -20.77
C LYS A 200 -2.44 16.53 -19.57
N VAL A 201 -3.32 15.62 -19.17
CA VAL A 201 -4.39 15.91 -18.20
C VAL A 201 -4.36 14.93 -17.04
N TRP A 202 -4.36 15.45 -15.81
CA TRP A 202 -4.63 14.73 -14.58
C TRP A 202 -6.06 15.02 -14.12
N THR A 203 -6.92 14.01 -14.21
CA THR A 203 -8.35 14.13 -13.89
C THR A 203 -8.97 12.74 -13.82
N THR A 204 -10.02 12.57 -13.02
CA THR A 204 -10.90 11.40 -13.14
C THR A 204 -11.68 11.46 -14.47
N ARG A 205 -12.11 10.31 -14.97
CA ARG A 205 -12.86 10.18 -16.23
C ARG A 205 -14.02 9.20 -16.10
N ASP A 206 -15.03 9.39 -16.94
CA ASP A 206 -16.08 8.39 -17.15
C ASP A 206 -15.66 7.36 -18.23
N LYS A 207 -16.48 6.32 -18.45
CA LYS A 207 -16.22 5.30 -19.48
C LYS A 207 -16.44 5.80 -20.91
N ILE A 208 -16.98 7.02 -21.08
CA ILE A 208 -17.47 7.54 -22.36
C ILE A 208 -16.39 8.39 -23.05
N LEU A 209 -15.72 9.27 -22.30
CA LEU A 209 -14.63 10.11 -22.81
C LEU A 209 -13.29 9.37 -22.70
N LYS A 210 -12.71 9.00 -23.84
CA LYS A 210 -11.37 8.39 -23.95
C LYS A 210 -10.33 9.44 -24.33
N SER A 211 -9.05 9.04 -24.39
CA SER A 211 -8.02 9.81 -25.08
C SER A 211 -8.48 10.06 -26.52
N ASP A 212 -8.47 11.31 -26.96
CA ASP A 212 -9.09 11.73 -28.22
C ASP A 212 -8.02 12.27 -29.18
N CYS A 213 -7.99 11.71 -30.40
CA CYS A 213 -7.14 12.13 -31.53
C CYS A 213 -7.95 12.76 -32.69
N ARG A 214 -9.21 13.14 -32.45
CA ARG A 214 -10.14 13.65 -33.49
C ARG A 214 -9.85 15.08 -33.98
N ILE A 215 -8.83 15.75 -33.49
CA ILE A 215 -8.37 17.06 -34.01
C ILE A 215 -7.00 16.80 -34.64
N LEU A 216 -6.87 17.06 -35.95
CA LEU A 216 -5.60 16.87 -36.65
C LEU A 216 -4.47 17.60 -35.90
N ASN A 217 -3.42 16.87 -35.53
CA ASN A 217 -2.23 17.35 -34.82
C ASN A 217 -2.44 17.90 -33.38
N ARG A 218 -3.57 17.64 -32.71
CA ARG A 218 -3.78 18.02 -31.28
C ARG A 218 -4.52 16.93 -30.51
N ASN A 219 -3.88 16.42 -29.45
CA ASN A 219 -4.37 15.28 -28.68
C ASN A 219 -4.64 15.65 -27.21
N ILE A 220 -5.57 14.91 -26.59
CA ILE A 220 -5.69 14.86 -25.12
C ILE A 220 -5.01 13.57 -24.65
N LYS A 221 -3.88 13.73 -23.98
CA LYS A 221 -3.14 12.65 -23.32
C LYS A 221 -3.52 12.62 -21.84
N LEU A 222 -3.69 11.43 -21.31
CA LEU A 222 -4.04 11.25 -19.90
C LEU A 222 -2.78 10.91 -19.11
N VAL A 223 -2.57 11.59 -17.99
CA VAL A 223 -1.54 11.23 -17.02
C VAL A 223 -1.97 9.92 -16.34
N ALA A 224 -1.03 8.98 -16.22
CA ALA A 224 -1.31 7.68 -15.60
C ALA A 224 -1.39 7.82 -14.07
N SER A 225 -2.30 7.08 -13.44
CA SER A 225 -2.41 6.99 -11.97
C SER A 225 -1.63 5.76 -11.48
N PRO A 226 -0.93 5.83 -10.33
CA PRO A 226 -0.75 7.00 -9.45
C PRO A 226 0.29 8.00 -9.98
N ILE A 227 0.26 9.23 -9.46
CA ILE A 227 1.34 10.24 -9.58
C ILE A 227 2.01 10.41 -8.22
N ALA A 228 3.17 11.07 -8.20
CA ALA A 228 3.70 11.63 -6.97
C ALA A 228 4.13 13.08 -7.17
N VAL A 229 3.79 13.91 -6.19
CA VAL A 229 4.17 15.32 -6.12
C VAL A 229 5.28 15.43 -5.08
N ASN A 230 6.54 15.45 -5.55
CA ASN A 230 7.74 15.52 -4.71
C ASN A 230 7.74 14.49 -3.55
N GLY A 231 7.55 13.21 -3.88
CA GLY A 231 7.49 12.11 -2.92
C GLY A 231 6.13 11.87 -2.26
N HIS A 232 5.15 12.77 -2.42
CA HIS A 232 3.79 12.54 -1.94
C HIS A 232 2.94 11.84 -3.00
N ALA A 233 2.64 10.56 -2.79
CA ALA A 233 1.81 9.77 -3.69
C ALA A 233 0.37 10.29 -3.74
N SER A 234 -0.22 10.26 -4.92
CA SER A 234 -1.60 10.67 -5.18
C SER A 234 -2.19 9.80 -6.28
N SER A 235 -3.42 9.33 -6.10
CA SER A 235 -4.13 8.53 -7.11
C SER A 235 -5.39 9.23 -7.55
N LEU A 236 -5.90 8.90 -8.74
CA LEU A 236 -7.17 9.45 -9.24
C LEU A 236 -8.36 9.13 -8.33
N GLU A 237 -8.28 8.09 -7.51
CA GLU A 237 -9.32 7.71 -6.54
C GLU A 237 -9.27 8.53 -5.25
N SER A 238 -8.07 8.98 -4.87
CA SER A 238 -7.80 9.69 -3.62
C SER A 238 -7.64 11.20 -3.80
N ASP A 239 -7.55 11.68 -5.04
CA ASP A 239 -7.32 13.07 -5.41
C ASP A 239 -8.51 13.68 -6.16
N VAL A 240 -8.94 14.87 -5.72
CA VAL A 240 -9.99 15.65 -6.39
C VAL A 240 -9.45 16.87 -7.10
N SER A 241 -8.13 16.99 -7.27
CA SER A 241 -7.54 17.99 -8.14
C SER A 241 -7.78 17.62 -9.61
N GLN A 242 -8.02 18.65 -10.45
CA GLN A 242 -7.99 18.50 -11.89
C GLN A 242 -7.05 19.55 -12.45
N TRP A 243 -6.05 19.11 -13.21
CA TRP A 243 -5.09 20.00 -13.82
C TRP A 243 -4.59 19.46 -15.15
N LEU A 244 -4.05 20.35 -15.97
CA LEU A 244 -3.44 20.00 -17.24
C LEU A 244 -2.24 20.86 -17.56
N ILE A 245 -1.41 20.36 -18.48
CA ILE A 245 -0.27 21.06 -19.03
C ILE A 245 -0.28 21.00 -20.56
N SER A 246 0.24 22.03 -21.21
CA SER A 246 0.45 22.05 -22.67
C SER A 246 1.56 21.10 -23.11
N ASP A 247 1.40 20.42 -24.26
CA ASP A 247 2.36 19.46 -24.80
C ASP A 247 2.52 19.64 -26.32
N PRO A 248 3.49 20.42 -26.82
CA PRO A 248 4.48 21.22 -26.10
C PRO A 248 3.92 22.57 -25.62
N GLY A 249 4.62 23.24 -24.69
CA GLY A 249 4.34 24.63 -24.27
C GLY A 249 4.72 24.91 -22.81
N ASN A 250 4.40 26.10 -22.30
CA ASN A 250 4.76 26.57 -20.93
C ASN A 250 3.54 26.85 -20.04
N LYS A 251 2.41 26.18 -20.31
CA LYS A 251 1.13 26.48 -19.65
C LYS A 251 0.73 25.37 -18.70
N PHE A 252 0.40 25.75 -17.47
CA PHE A 252 -0.26 24.94 -16.47
C PHE A 252 -1.67 25.47 -16.25
N CYS A 253 -2.67 24.60 -16.18
CA CYS A 253 -4.04 25.00 -15.88
C CYS A 253 -4.66 24.15 -14.78
N ALA A 254 -5.32 24.78 -13.81
CA ALA A 254 -6.25 24.13 -12.90
C ALA A 254 -7.66 24.20 -13.47
N VAL A 255 -8.43 23.12 -13.31
CA VAL A 255 -9.80 22.98 -13.82
C VAL A 255 -10.71 22.60 -12.66
N ASP A 256 -11.93 23.12 -12.63
CA ASP A 256 -12.90 22.85 -11.55
C ASP A 256 -13.78 21.61 -11.78
N LYS A 257 -13.78 21.07 -13.00
CA LYS A 257 -14.59 19.91 -13.41
C LYS A 257 -13.73 18.76 -13.92
N PRO A 258 -14.09 17.50 -13.61
CA PRO A 258 -13.41 16.34 -14.16
C PRO A 258 -13.73 16.14 -15.64
N TYR A 259 -12.88 15.37 -16.34
CA TYR A 259 -13.08 14.99 -17.75
C TYR A 259 -14.17 13.92 -17.91
N HIS A 260 -15.39 14.29 -17.55
CA HIS A 260 -16.60 13.48 -17.69
C HIS A 260 -17.51 14.10 -18.75
N LYS A 261 -18.33 13.30 -19.43
CA LYS A 261 -19.32 13.78 -20.41
C LYS A 261 -20.44 14.57 -19.73
N SER A 262 -20.76 14.26 -18.47
CA SER A 262 -21.76 14.99 -17.67
C SER A 262 -21.48 16.50 -17.61
N GLN A 263 -20.20 16.89 -17.58
CA GLN A 263 -19.80 18.30 -17.54
C GLN A 263 -20.37 19.15 -18.68
N THR A 264 -20.75 18.53 -19.82
CA THR A 264 -21.36 19.26 -20.95
C THR A 264 -22.65 19.96 -20.54
N LYS A 265 -23.33 19.46 -19.51
CA LYS A 265 -24.55 20.01 -18.92
C LYS A 265 -24.30 20.78 -17.63
N GLU A 266 -23.06 21.19 -17.37
CA GLU A 266 -22.67 21.93 -16.17
C GLU A 266 -21.87 23.18 -16.56
N PRO A 267 -21.88 24.26 -15.78
CA PRO A 267 -20.89 25.32 -15.90
C PRO A 267 -19.49 24.80 -15.53
N ALA A 268 -18.44 25.38 -16.09
CA ALA A 268 -17.05 25.01 -15.74
C ALA A 268 -16.07 26.16 -15.98
N MET A 269 -14.95 26.14 -15.26
CA MET A 269 -13.87 27.11 -15.33
C MET A 269 -12.49 26.46 -15.29
N ALA A 270 -11.55 27.06 -16.01
CA ALA A 270 -10.13 26.73 -15.95
C ALA A 270 -9.28 27.98 -15.83
N VAL A 271 -8.33 27.97 -14.89
CA VAL A 271 -7.37 29.04 -14.67
C VAL A 271 -6.00 28.56 -15.14
N CYS A 272 -5.47 29.21 -16.18
CA CYS A 272 -4.21 28.85 -16.82
C CYS A 272 -3.12 29.90 -16.53
N ILE A 273 -1.97 29.44 -16.07
CA ILE A 273 -0.79 30.24 -15.76
C ILE A 273 0.27 29.97 -16.85
N ASP A 274 0.86 31.05 -17.37
CA ASP A 274 1.95 31.01 -18.34
C ASP A 274 3.29 31.19 -17.62
N ASP A 275 3.88 30.08 -17.17
CA ASP A 275 5.12 30.07 -16.39
C ASP A 275 5.88 28.77 -16.63
N ALA A 276 7.12 28.88 -17.13
CA ALA A 276 7.92 27.74 -17.54
C ALA A 276 8.36 26.86 -16.35
N THR A 277 8.57 27.46 -15.17
CA THR A 277 9.00 26.75 -13.95
C THR A 277 7.84 25.91 -13.41
N ILE A 278 6.67 26.50 -13.25
CA ILE A 278 5.45 25.79 -12.82
C ILE A 278 5.11 24.68 -13.83
N PHE A 279 5.16 24.98 -15.13
CA PHE A 279 4.98 23.98 -16.17
C PHE A 279 5.98 22.82 -16.03
N GLY A 280 7.26 23.10 -15.81
CA GLY A 280 8.32 22.10 -15.66
C GLY A 280 8.02 21.11 -14.53
N HIS A 281 7.62 21.59 -13.36
CA HIS A 281 7.26 20.74 -12.22
C HIS A 281 6.08 19.81 -12.51
N PHE A 282 4.98 20.35 -13.06
CA PHE A 282 3.81 19.55 -13.39
C PHE A 282 4.04 18.62 -14.58
N ASN A 283 4.96 18.95 -15.49
CA ASN A 283 5.40 18.06 -16.56
C ASN A 283 6.21 16.86 -16.05
N LEU A 284 7.03 17.03 -15.01
CA LEU A 284 7.72 15.91 -14.35
C LEU A 284 6.72 14.99 -13.63
N ILE A 285 5.75 15.57 -12.91
CA ILE A 285 4.66 14.82 -12.25
C ILE A 285 3.87 14.02 -13.30
N GLY A 286 3.50 14.66 -14.42
CA GLY A 286 2.75 14.04 -15.51
C GLY A 286 3.49 12.96 -16.30
N GLN A 287 4.79 12.74 -16.02
CA GLN A 287 5.60 11.66 -16.59
C GLN A 287 5.70 10.43 -15.68
N ASN A 288 5.07 10.44 -14.49
CA ASN A 288 5.07 9.34 -13.52
C ASN A 288 6.45 8.87 -13.04
N LYS A 289 7.46 9.73 -13.05
CA LYS A 289 8.82 9.37 -12.60
C LYS A 289 8.99 9.21 -11.07
N HIS A 290 7.92 9.30 -10.27
CA HIS A 290 8.01 9.33 -8.80
C HIS A 290 6.91 8.54 -8.04
N ALA A 291 5.99 7.84 -8.71
CA ALA A 291 4.88 7.19 -8.01
C ALA A 291 5.20 5.73 -7.66
N SER A 292 5.19 5.43 -6.35
CA SER A 292 5.39 4.12 -5.68
C SER A 292 6.80 3.57 -5.53
N GLU A 293 7.80 4.42 -5.32
CA GLU A 293 9.12 3.96 -4.90
C GLU A 293 9.30 4.31 -3.41
N PRO A 294 9.64 3.36 -2.50
CA PRO A 294 10.47 3.76 -1.36
C PRO A 294 11.66 4.54 -1.94
N PRO A 295 12.16 5.61 -1.30
CA PRO A 295 13.25 6.40 -1.87
C PRO A 295 14.33 5.44 -2.34
N ALA A 296 14.72 5.50 -3.62
CA ALA A 296 15.72 4.62 -4.20
C ALA A 296 16.84 4.42 -3.21
N ARG A 297 16.92 3.20 -2.67
CA ARG A 297 17.97 2.86 -1.75
C ARG A 297 19.08 2.29 -2.59
N ASN A 298 20.24 2.91 -2.52
CA ASN A 298 21.44 2.34 -3.10
C ASN A 298 21.91 1.09 -2.33
N ILE A 299 21.25 0.72 -1.22
CA ILE A 299 21.51 -0.50 -0.44
C ILE A 299 20.48 -1.57 -0.79
N GLY A 300 20.91 -2.84 -0.86
CA GLY A 300 20.06 -4.00 -1.07
C GLY A 300 20.05 -4.95 0.12
N LYS A 301 19.41 -6.12 -0.06
CA LYS A 301 19.41 -7.23 0.90
C LYS A 301 20.14 -8.43 0.30
N ALA A 302 21.04 -9.04 1.07
CA ALA A 302 21.81 -10.20 0.65
C ALA A 302 21.64 -11.38 1.61
N LEU A 303 21.64 -12.60 1.05
CA LEU A 303 21.86 -13.86 1.76
C LEU A 303 23.25 -14.35 1.33
N ILE A 304 24.18 -14.44 2.28
CA ILE A 304 25.58 -14.81 2.02
C ILE A 304 25.90 -16.06 2.83
N ALA A 305 26.44 -17.08 2.18
CA ALA A 305 26.89 -18.29 2.87
C ALA A 305 28.08 -17.97 3.79
N GLY A 306 28.06 -18.47 5.03
CA GLY A 306 29.19 -18.42 5.97
C GLY A 306 29.20 -17.26 6.98
N VAL A 307 28.66 -16.08 6.65
CA VAL A 307 28.56 -14.94 7.59
C VAL A 307 27.10 -14.81 8.04
N ASN A 308 26.76 -15.18 9.28
CA ASN A 308 25.37 -15.23 9.78
C ASN A 308 24.41 -15.91 8.78
N ALA A 309 24.68 -17.20 8.49
CA ALA A 309 24.18 -17.95 7.34
C ALA A 309 22.64 -18.10 7.20
N ASN A 310 21.83 -17.46 8.05
CA ASN A 310 20.39 -17.73 8.21
C ASN A 310 19.50 -16.48 8.15
N GLY A 311 20.01 -15.30 7.74
CA GLY A 311 19.21 -14.07 7.73
C GLY A 311 19.61 -13.06 6.64
N TRP A 312 18.63 -12.27 6.20
CA TRP A 312 18.84 -11.14 5.28
C TRP A 312 19.76 -10.09 5.91
N GLN A 313 20.80 -9.68 5.17
CA GLN A 313 21.74 -8.63 5.58
C GLN A 313 21.63 -7.43 4.66
N ASN A 314 21.76 -6.23 5.19
CA ASN A 314 21.88 -5.04 4.35
C ASN A 314 23.23 -5.08 3.63
N THR A 315 23.24 -4.78 2.33
CA THR A 315 24.48 -4.51 1.62
C THR A 315 24.99 -3.11 1.94
N GLN A 316 26.27 -2.85 1.66
CA GLN A 316 26.73 -1.48 1.49
C GLN A 316 26.10 -0.86 0.23
N ASP A 317 26.31 0.43 0.02
CA ASP A 317 25.89 1.16 -1.19
C ASP A 317 26.44 0.46 -2.44
N LEU A 318 25.53 0.02 -3.31
CA LEU A 318 25.75 -0.73 -4.54
C LEU A 318 26.09 0.17 -5.74
N THR A 319 26.14 1.49 -5.59
CA THR A 319 26.51 2.42 -6.67
C THR A 319 28.00 2.69 -6.72
N GLY A 320 28.71 2.49 -5.60
CA GLY A 320 30.16 2.63 -5.49
C GLY A 320 30.90 1.30 -5.54
N PRO A 321 32.22 1.29 -5.80
CA PRO A 321 33.04 0.08 -5.85
C PRO A 321 33.39 -0.49 -4.44
N ASN A 322 32.58 -0.24 -3.42
CA ASN A 322 32.92 -0.35 -1.99
C ASN A 322 33.00 -1.79 -1.45
N ASN A 323 33.67 -2.71 -2.13
CA ASN A 323 33.94 -4.09 -1.68
C ASN A 323 32.71 -4.88 -1.19
N HIS A 324 31.52 -4.56 -1.72
CA HIS A 324 30.28 -5.29 -1.42
C HIS A 324 30.18 -6.57 -2.26
N ALA A 325 29.24 -7.46 -1.89
CA ALA A 325 29.13 -8.79 -2.48
C ALA A 325 29.05 -8.79 -4.03
N VAL A 326 28.26 -7.87 -4.62
CA VAL A 326 28.13 -7.76 -6.08
C VAL A 326 29.45 -7.37 -6.78
N VAL A 327 30.20 -6.38 -6.23
CA VAL A 327 31.51 -5.98 -6.79
C VAL A 327 32.50 -7.13 -6.68
N LYS A 328 32.58 -7.79 -5.50
CA LYS A 328 33.48 -8.93 -5.28
C LYS A 328 33.22 -10.07 -6.26
N SER A 329 31.95 -10.44 -6.47
CA SER A 329 31.59 -11.49 -7.42
C SER A 329 31.94 -11.15 -8.87
N LEU A 330 32.10 -9.87 -9.19
CA LEU A 330 32.38 -9.38 -10.55
C LEU A 330 33.79 -8.81 -10.71
N GLU A 331 34.67 -8.93 -9.72
CA GLU A 331 35.96 -8.23 -9.68
C GLU A 331 36.78 -8.44 -10.95
N HIS A 332 36.85 -9.69 -11.44
CA HIS A 332 37.55 -10.06 -12.67
C HIS A 332 36.74 -9.87 -13.96
N VAL A 333 35.49 -9.43 -13.83
CA VAL A 333 34.60 -9.06 -14.95
C VAL A 333 34.70 -7.56 -15.21
N ILE A 334 34.83 -6.75 -14.15
CA ILE A 334 34.91 -5.29 -14.23
C ILE A 334 36.35 -4.78 -14.41
N MET A 335 37.35 -5.58 -14.02
CA MET A 335 38.78 -5.28 -14.19
C MET A 335 39.49 -6.47 -14.83
N ALA A 336 40.50 -6.19 -15.64
CA ALA A 336 41.28 -7.24 -16.29
C ALA A 336 42.04 -8.08 -15.28
N ASN A 337 41.99 -9.40 -15.45
CA ASN A 337 42.77 -10.36 -14.69
C ASN A 337 43.42 -11.36 -15.66
N ALA A 338 44.70 -11.66 -15.46
CA ALA A 338 45.43 -12.54 -16.37
C ALA A 338 44.90 -13.97 -16.34
N ALA A 339 44.53 -14.48 -15.16
CA ALA A 339 44.08 -15.85 -14.94
C ALA A 339 42.60 -16.05 -15.27
N ASN A 340 41.72 -15.14 -14.87
CA ASN A 340 40.27 -15.33 -15.03
C ASN A 340 39.77 -14.94 -16.42
N LYS A 341 38.80 -15.70 -16.93
CA LYS A 341 38.16 -15.54 -18.25
C LYS A 341 36.65 -15.77 -18.12
N PHE A 342 35.84 -15.09 -18.93
CA PHE A 342 34.39 -15.12 -18.80
C PHE A 342 33.63 -14.89 -20.12
N ILE A 343 32.38 -15.38 -20.12
CA ILE A 343 31.33 -14.97 -21.06
C ILE A 343 30.35 -14.10 -20.31
N ALA A 344 30.02 -12.95 -20.87
CA ALA A 344 28.94 -12.10 -20.38
C ALA A 344 27.79 -12.03 -21.39
N TYR A 345 26.56 -12.20 -20.89
CA TYR A 345 25.36 -12.19 -21.71
C TYR A 345 24.26 -11.33 -21.11
N ASN A 346 23.57 -10.56 -21.95
CA ASN A 346 22.49 -9.67 -21.53
C ASN A 346 21.64 -9.28 -22.75
N ASN A 347 20.31 -9.28 -22.62
CA ASN A 347 19.42 -8.84 -23.69
C ASN A 347 19.41 -7.32 -23.91
N ILE A 348 19.88 -6.55 -22.94
CA ILE A 348 20.15 -5.11 -23.03
C ILE A 348 21.59 -4.92 -22.54
N PRO A 349 22.61 -5.26 -23.34
CA PRO A 349 24.00 -5.15 -22.90
C PRO A 349 24.41 -3.67 -22.80
N PRO A 350 25.41 -3.35 -21.95
CA PRO A 350 25.89 -1.97 -21.84
C PRO A 350 26.49 -1.47 -23.15
N ASN A 351 26.24 -0.19 -23.46
CA ASN A 351 26.82 0.52 -24.60
C ASN A 351 26.49 -0.06 -26.00
N VAL A 352 25.54 -1.01 -26.13
CA VAL A 352 25.08 -1.50 -27.44
C VAL A 352 23.61 -1.11 -27.66
N PRO A 353 23.34 -0.05 -28.45
CA PRO A 353 21.97 0.38 -28.73
C PRO A 353 21.27 -0.57 -29.71
N LYS A 354 19.93 -0.66 -29.60
CA LYS A 354 19.02 -1.29 -30.59
C LYS A 354 19.20 -2.80 -30.83
N VAL A 355 19.70 -3.56 -29.85
CA VAL A 355 19.77 -5.02 -29.99
C VAL A 355 18.36 -5.65 -30.02
N LYS A 356 18.10 -6.51 -31.00
CA LYS A 356 16.86 -7.29 -31.10
C LYS A 356 17.14 -8.74 -30.68
N THR A 357 16.75 -9.11 -29.47
CA THR A 357 16.72 -10.49 -29.02
C THR A 357 15.38 -10.82 -28.38
N LYS A 358 14.97 -12.08 -28.47
CA LYS A 358 13.78 -12.60 -27.78
C LYS A 358 14.11 -13.18 -26.41
N SER A 359 15.39 -13.40 -26.09
CA SER A 359 15.79 -13.87 -24.77
C SER A 359 15.80 -12.71 -23.78
N ASN A 360 15.48 -13.00 -22.52
CA ASN A 360 15.59 -12.04 -21.42
C ASN A 360 16.73 -12.39 -20.46
N SER A 361 17.40 -13.53 -20.68
CA SER A 361 18.47 -14.05 -19.85
C SER A 361 19.64 -13.07 -19.76
N LYS A 362 20.15 -12.86 -18.53
CA LYS A 362 21.33 -12.04 -18.26
C LYS A 362 22.21 -12.72 -17.21
N GLY A 363 23.53 -12.55 -17.34
CA GLY A 363 24.47 -13.18 -16.43
C GLY A 363 25.91 -13.19 -16.95
N VAL A 364 26.77 -13.83 -16.14
CA VAL A 364 28.19 -14.02 -16.43
C VAL A 364 28.58 -15.44 -16.07
N LEU A 365 29.31 -16.11 -16.94
CA LEU A 365 29.93 -17.40 -16.69
C LEU A 365 31.45 -17.21 -16.70
N MET A 366 32.09 -17.39 -15.56
CA MET A 366 33.51 -17.09 -15.35
C MET A 366 34.25 -18.36 -14.93
N MET A 367 35.51 -18.50 -15.35
CA MET A 367 36.40 -19.56 -14.92
C MET A 367 37.86 -19.11 -14.94
N ASN A 368 38.69 -19.78 -14.16
CA ASN A 368 40.13 -19.77 -14.32
C ASN A 368 40.54 -20.96 -15.21
N PRO A 369 41.11 -20.75 -16.41
CA PRO A 369 41.55 -21.86 -17.26
C PRO A 369 42.66 -22.70 -16.62
N ASN A 370 43.45 -22.12 -15.72
CA ASN A 370 44.60 -22.76 -15.09
C ASN A 370 44.27 -23.52 -13.81
N ASP A 371 43.05 -23.41 -13.30
CA ASP A 371 42.56 -24.11 -12.11
C ASP A 371 41.38 -25.03 -12.51
N VAL A 372 41.35 -26.23 -11.95
CA VAL A 372 40.34 -27.25 -12.28
C VAL A 372 39.01 -27.03 -11.58
N ASP A 373 38.97 -26.29 -10.46
CA ASP A 373 37.77 -26.12 -9.63
C ASP A 373 37.35 -24.65 -9.39
N ASP A 374 37.98 -23.70 -10.07
CA ASP A 374 37.65 -22.27 -9.96
C ASP A 374 36.75 -21.80 -11.12
N ALA A 375 35.43 -21.87 -10.89
CA ALA A 375 34.43 -21.31 -11.78
C ALA A 375 33.25 -20.71 -11.01
N SER A 376 32.62 -19.70 -11.61
CA SER A 376 31.46 -19.01 -11.04
C SER A 376 30.41 -18.72 -12.10
N TRP A 377 29.14 -18.86 -11.72
CA TRP A 377 28.01 -18.49 -12.56
C TRP A 377 27.12 -17.48 -11.86
N ILE A 378 26.90 -16.36 -12.54
CA ILE A 378 26.12 -15.23 -12.07
C ILE A 378 24.87 -15.11 -12.93
N VAL A 379 23.72 -14.97 -12.27
CA VAL A 379 22.41 -14.73 -12.90
C VAL A 379 21.81 -13.47 -12.31
N HIS A 380 21.37 -12.54 -13.16
CA HIS A 380 20.78 -11.28 -12.70
C HIS A 380 19.66 -10.78 -13.61
N THR A 381 19.00 -9.71 -13.16
CA THR A 381 17.85 -9.09 -13.85
C THR A 381 18.16 -7.69 -14.41
N ILE A 382 19.32 -7.13 -14.04
CA ILE A 382 19.73 -5.73 -14.30
C ILE A 382 20.09 -5.51 -15.79
N PRO A 383 19.37 -4.67 -16.54
CA PRO A 383 19.76 -4.26 -17.90
C PRO A 383 20.95 -3.29 -17.89
N GLY A 384 21.77 -3.31 -18.94
CA GLY A 384 22.94 -2.44 -19.07
C GLY A 384 24.11 -2.81 -18.14
N PHE A 385 24.16 -4.05 -17.65
CA PHE A 385 25.10 -4.51 -16.63
C PHE A 385 25.55 -5.97 -16.86
N PRO A 386 26.75 -6.38 -16.40
CA PRO A 386 27.88 -5.53 -16.01
C PRO A 386 28.58 -4.92 -17.23
N LYS A 387 29.34 -3.84 -17.04
CA LYS A 387 30.24 -3.36 -18.09
C LYS A 387 31.56 -4.15 -18.02
N ALA A 388 31.80 -5.00 -19.02
CA ALA A 388 33.01 -5.80 -19.08
C ALA A 388 34.26 -4.90 -19.15
N LEU A 389 35.25 -5.16 -18.29
CA LEU A 389 36.61 -4.60 -18.28
C LEU A 389 36.70 -3.05 -18.25
N THR A 390 35.68 -2.37 -17.74
CA THR A 390 35.62 -0.88 -17.75
C THR A 390 35.31 -0.29 -16.37
N GLY A 391 35.51 -1.07 -15.30
CA GLY A 391 35.23 -0.68 -13.93
C GLY A 391 33.78 -0.92 -13.52
N TYR A 392 33.52 -0.79 -12.22
CA TYR A 392 32.20 -0.99 -11.65
C TYR A 392 31.30 0.24 -11.89
N VAL A 393 30.20 0.04 -12.59
CA VAL A 393 29.15 1.06 -12.74
C VAL A 393 27.78 0.38 -12.65
N PHE A 394 27.05 0.64 -11.57
CA PHE A 394 25.65 0.25 -11.48
C PHE A 394 24.79 1.19 -12.36
N PRO A 395 23.89 0.68 -13.22
CA PRO A 395 23.11 1.54 -14.11
C PRO A 395 22.19 2.51 -13.34
N PRO A 396 22.32 3.84 -13.50
CA PRO A 396 21.55 4.79 -12.69
C PRO A 396 20.03 4.68 -12.84
N ALA A 397 19.55 4.30 -14.02
CA ALA A 397 18.12 4.10 -14.30
C ALA A 397 17.52 2.89 -13.57
N GLU A 398 18.36 1.98 -13.09
CA GLU A 398 17.96 0.73 -12.46
C GLU A 398 18.06 0.81 -10.92
N ILE A 399 18.60 1.89 -10.36
CA ILE A 399 18.61 2.15 -8.90
C ILE A 399 17.17 2.26 -8.35
N GLN A 400 16.24 2.71 -9.18
CA GLN A 400 14.84 2.90 -8.79
C GLN A 400 14.02 1.60 -8.80
N LYS A 401 14.61 0.46 -9.22
CA LYS A 401 13.89 -0.80 -9.39
C LYS A 401 14.46 -1.91 -8.52
N GLY A 402 13.59 -2.80 -8.07
CA GLY A 402 13.97 -4.08 -7.50
C GLY A 402 14.63 -4.98 -8.54
N HIS A 403 15.76 -5.58 -8.18
CA HIS A 403 16.50 -6.53 -9.00
C HIS A 403 16.94 -7.73 -8.17
N LEU A 404 17.00 -8.89 -8.82
CA LEU A 404 17.62 -10.09 -8.26
C LEU A 404 19.01 -10.31 -8.85
N PHE A 405 19.96 -10.73 -8.00
CA PHE A 405 21.33 -11.11 -8.32
C PHE A 405 21.68 -12.40 -7.57
N ILE A 406 22.16 -13.41 -8.29
CA ILE A 406 22.57 -14.71 -7.75
C ILE A 406 23.99 -14.98 -8.22
N CYS A 407 24.88 -15.36 -7.32
CA CYS A 407 26.23 -15.82 -7.61
C CYS A 407 26.41 -17.24 -7.07
N LEU A 408 26.85 -18.17 -7.92
CA LEU A 408 27.11 -19.56 -7.58
C LEU A 408 28.56 -19.89 -7.89
N THR A 409 29.30 -20.36 -6.89
CA THR A 409 30.59 -21.03 -7.12
C THR A 409 30.32 -22.44 -7.60
N ILE A 410 30.82 -22.79 -8.78
CA ILE A 410 30.56 -24.06 -9.46
C ILE A 410 31.88 -24.74 -9.83
N LYS A 411 31.86 -26.06 -10.02
CA LYS A 411 33.01 -26.75 -10.58
C LYS A 411 33.13 -26.44 -12.07
N LYS A 412 34.35 -26.37 -12.59
CA LYS A 412 34.60 -26.14 -14.01
C LYS A 412 33.96 -27.22 -14.90
N SER A 413 33.77 -28.44 -14.39
CA SER A 413 33.06 -29.53 -15.09
C SER A 413 31.57 -29.23 -15.36
N GLU A 414 30.93 -28.36 -14.58
CA GLU A 414 29.50 -28.02 -14.71
C GLU A 414 29.23 -27.01 -15.85
N ILE A 415 30.26 -26.36 -16.38
CA ILE A 415 30.17 -25.31 -17.40
C ILE A 415 29.46 -25.80 -18.66
N ASP A 416 29.74 -27.02 -19.14
CA ASP A 416 29.13 -27.51 -20.38
C ASP A 416 27.62 -27.80 -20.20
N ALA A 417 27.20 -28.20 -19.00
CA ALA A 417 25.80 -28.37 -18.65
C ALA A 417 25.05 -27.03 -18.61
N ILE A 418 25.66 -25.99 -18.04
CA ILE A 418 25.14 -24.61 -18.06
C ILE A 418 25.08 -24.09 -19.50
N ALA A 419 26.14 -24.30 -20.28
CA ALA A 419 26.22 -23.86 -21.67
C ALA A 419 25.11 -24.47 -22.52
N MET A 420 24.75 -25.74 -22.30
CA MET A 420 23.61 -26.34 -22.98
C MET A 420 22.29 -25.64 -22.64
N ALA A 421 22.06 -25.31 -21.36
CA ALA A 421 20.84 -24.63 -20.95
C ALA A 421 20.77 -23.18 -21.50
N LEU A 422 21.89 -22.47 -21.51
CA LEU A 422 22.00 -21.14 -22.12
C LEU A 422 21.76 -21.21 -23.63
N ARG A 423 22.35 -22.19 -24.34
CA ARG A 423 22.15 -22.36 -25.78
C ARG A 423 20.67 -22.49 -26.16
N ILE A 424 19.88 -23.18 -25.33
CA ILE A 424 18.43 -23.32 -25.53
C ILE A 424 17.68 -22.00 -25.24
N ALA A 425 18.15 -21.22 -24.28
CA ALA A 425 17.61 -19.91 -23.92
C ALA A 425 18.03 -18.78 -24.88
N THR A 426 18.98 -19.06 -25.78
CA THR A 426 19.51 -18.16 -26.82
C THR A 426 19.80 -16.73 -26.31
N PRO A 427 20.59 -16.56 -25.23
CA PRO A 427 20.94 -15.25 -24.72
C PRO A 427 21.85 -14.52 -25.73
N LEU A 428 21.88 -13.19 -25.64
CA LEU A 428 22.84 -12.39 -26.40
C LEU A 428 24.16 -12.33 -25.61
N ILE A 429 25.22 -12.92 -26.16
CA ILE A 429 26.58 -12.78 -25.65
C ILE A 429 27.16 -11.48 -26.18
N TYR A 430 27.70 -10.64 -25.29
CA TYR A 430 28.32 -9.36 -25.65
C TYR A 430 29.81 -9.27 -25.27
N HIS A 431 30.32 -10.25 -24.51
CA HIS A 431 31.73 -10.39 -24.22
C HIS A 431 32.08 -11.88 -24.09
N ASN A 432 33.23 -12.27 -24.62
CA ASN A 432 33.82 -13.60 -24.46
C ASN A 432 35.35 -13.47 -24.62
N ASP A 433 36.09 -13.88 -23.59
CA ASP A 433 37.55 -14.01 -23.64
C ASP A 433 38.02 -15.42 -23.25
N ILE A 434 37.11 -16.39 -23.15
CA ILE A 434 37.47 -17.79 -22.86
C ILE A 434 38.39 -18.32 -23.98
N PRO A 435 39.55 -18.93 -23.65
CA PRO A 435 40.48 -19.45 -24.66
C PRO A 435 39.85 -20.56 -25.51
N ASP A 436 40.24 -20.61 -26.78
CA ASP A 436 39.74 -21.62 -27.73
C ASP A 436 39.97 -23.05 -27.25
N ALA A 437 41.02 -23.33 -26.48
CA ALA A 437 41.25 -24.65 -25.89
C ALA A 437 40.11 -25.08 -24.94
N GLU A 438 39.61 -24.16 -24.11
CA GLU A 438 38.47 -24.40 -23.22
C GLU A 438 37.14 -24.45 -23.98
N ILE A 439 36.99 -23.64 -25.02
CA ILE A 439 35.81 -23.66 -25.88
C ILE A 439 35.74 -25.00 -26.63
N ASN A 440 36.84 -25.43 -27.24
CA ASN A 440 36.90 -26.64 -28.06
C ASN A 440 36.78 -27.93 -27.25
N SER A 441 37.21 -27.94 -25.99
CA SER A 441 37.03 -29.09 -25.09
C SER A 441 35.58 -29.26 -24.61
N ARG A 442 34.70 -28.27 -24.85
CA ARG A 442 33.33 -28.21 -24.33
C ARG A 442 32.32 -28.04 -25.46
N PRO A 443 31.71 -29.14 -25.96
CA PRO A 443 30.87 -29.10 -27.15
C PRO A 443 29.68 -28.14 -27.07
N ASN A 444 29.02 -28.00 -25.91
CA ASN A 444 27.90 -27.07 -25.78
C ASN A 444 28.36 -25.63 -25.60
N LEU A 445 29.51 -25.40 -24.95
CA LEU A 445 30.12 -24.08 -24.87
C LEU A 445 30.52 -23.56 -26.25
N LYS A 446 31.19 -24.40 -27.05
CA LYS A 446 31.52 -24.10 -28.46
C LYS A 446 30.30 -23.67 -29.26
N LYS A 447 29.23 -24.45 -29.17
CA LYS A 447 27.97 -24.15 -29.88
C LYS A 447 27.30 -22.88 -29.38
N LEU A 448 27.37 -22.60 -28.08
CA LEU A 448 26.83 -21.39 -27.47
C LEU A 448 27.59 -20.15 -27.97
N VAL A 449 28.93 -20.17 -27.94
CA VAL A 449 29.80 -19.06 -28.40
C VAL A 449 29.63 -18.81 -29.90
N ASN A 450 29.52 -19.88 -30.70
CA ASN A 450 29.32 -19.78 -32.15
C ASN A 450 27.88 -19.37 -32.56
N GLY A 451 26.97 -19.17 -31.60
CA GLY A 451 25.58 -18.80 -31.90
C GLY A 451 24.75 -19.90 -32.57
N GLU A 452 25.14 -21.17 -32.42
CA GLU A 452 24.46 -22.31 -33.04
C GLU A 452 23.08 -22.57 -32.40
N SER A 453 22.05 -22.02 -33.04
CA SER A 453 20.65 -22.05 -32.59
C SER A 453 19.79 -23.15 -33.23
N ARG A 454 20.34 -23.97 -34.13
CA ARG A 454 19.63 -25.14 -34.68
C ARG A 454 19.47 -26.20 -33.60
N LEU A 455 18.24 -26.32 -33.10
CA LEU A 455 17.85 -27.29 -32.09
C LEU A 455 17.06 -28.42 -32.74
N THR A 456 17.60 -29.64 -32.68
CA THR A 456 16.83 -30.86 -32.85
C THR A 456 16.05 -31.14 -31.56
N PRO A 457 14.85 -31.75 -31.62
CA PRO A 457 14.12 -32.15 -30.42
C PRO A 457 15.01 -32.99 -29.48
N PRO A 458 14.88 -32.83 -28.15
CA PRO A 458 13.84 -32.08 -27.44
C PRO A 458 14.08 -30.56 -27.40
N LEU A 459 13.01 -29.79 -27.63
CA LEU A 459 13.01 -28.31 -27.64
C LEU A 459 13.01 -27.67 -26.24
N THR A 460 13.17 -28.49 -25.20
CA THR A 460 13.30 -28.14 -23.79
C THR A 460 14.40 -28.98 -23.17
N VAL A 461 15.21 -28.41 -22.28
CA VAL A 461 16.26 -29.13 -21.55
C VAL A 461 16.08 -28.97 -20.04
N THR A 462 16.50 -29.98 -19.30
CA THR A 462 16.67 -29.92 -17.84
C THR A 462 18.10 -30.35 -17.55
N ARG A 463 18.86 -29.50 -16.85
CA ARG A 463 20.23 -29.80 -16.40
C ARG A 463 20.32 -29.63 -14.90
N GLN A 464 21.07 -30.51 -14.27
CA GLN A 464 21.35 -30.45 -12.84
C GLN A 464 22.84 -30.25 -12.68
N ILE A 465 23.21 -29.33 -11.80
CA ILE A 465 24.59 -29.01 -11.43
C ILE A 465 24.69 -28.95 -9.91
N SER A 466 25.91 -29.04 -9.39
CA SER A 466 26.19 -28.83 -7.97
C SER A 466 27.20 -27.69 -7.77
N THR A 467 27.04 -26.91 -6.70
CA THR A 467 28.06 -25.91 -6.31
C THR A 467 29.32 -26.58 -5.79
N ALA A 468 30.46 -25.89 -5.83
CA ALA A 468 31.77 -26.48 -5.51
C ALA A 468 32.03 -26.79 -4.01
N ASN A 469 31.24 -26.24 -3.07
CA ASN A 469 31.48 -26.36 -1.63
C ASN A 469 31.09 -27.75 -1.05
N ALA A 470 31.62 -28.11 0.13
CA ALA A 470 31.40 -29.40 0.82
C ALA A 470 29.91 -29.70 1.10
N ALA A 471 29.12 -28.66 1.42
CA ALA A 471 27.66 -28.73 1.46
C ALA A 471 27.07 -28.25 0.12
N ALA A 472 27.31 -29.02 -0.94
CA ALA A 472 26.96 -28.63 -2.30
C ALA A 472 25.45 -28.41 -2.49
N LEU A 473 25.05 -27.23 -2.94
CA LEU A 473 23.68 -26.92 -3.33
C LEU A 473 23.35 -27.59 -4.66
N LYS A 474 22.21 -28.28 -4.72
CA LYS A 474 21.70 -28.81 -5.99
C LYS A 474 20.95 -27.72 -6.74
N VAL A 475 21.39 -27.43 -7.96
CA VAL A 475 20.78 -26.43 -8.83
C VAL A 475 20.25 -27.12 -10.08
N THR A 476 18.98 -26.90 -10.40
CA THR A 476 18.35 -27.41 -11.62
C THR A 476 18.00 -26.27 -12.56
N ILE A 477 18.47 -26.35 -13.79
CA ILE A 477 18.24 -25.38 -14.85
C ILE A 477 17.21 -25.95 -15.83
N TYR A 478 16.14 -25.21 -16.05
CA TYR A 478 15.10 -25.53 -17.03
C TYR A 478 15.14 -24.49 -18.15
N SER A 479 15.36 -24.93 -19.38
CA SER A 479 15.30 -24.03 -20.53
C SER A 479 14.35 -24.54 -21.60
N LYS A 480 13.70 -23.62 -22.30
CA LYS A 480 12.90 -23.90 -23.50
C LYS A 480 13.34 -23.00 -24.63
N SER A 481 13.27 -23.53 -25.84
CA SER A 481 13.47 -22.75 -27.06
C SER A 481 12.17 -22.05 -27.49
N GLU A 482 12.30 -21.04 -28.35
CA GLU A 482 11.16 -20.38 -28.99
C GLU A 482 10.27 -21.34 -29.80
N LYS A 483 10.84 -22.42 -30.34
CA LYS A 483 10.12 -23.41 -31.15
C LYS A 483 9.26 -24.36 -30.31
N SER A 484 9.52 -24.47 -29.01
CA SER A 484 8.82 -25.41 -28.12
C SER A 484 7.31 -25.17 -28.00
N LYS A 485 6.84 -23.94 -28.26
CA LYS A 485 5.46 -23.46 -28.01
C LYS A 485 4.99 -23.67 -26.55
N TYR A 486 5.87 -24.08 -25.64
CA TYR A 486 5.54 -24.34 -24.25
C TYR A 486 5.57 -23.05 -23.46
N GLU A 487 4.65 -22.97 -22.50
CA GLU A 487 4.60 -21.95 -21.46
C GLU A 487 5.51 -22.46 -20.31
N ILE A 488 6.57 -21.72 -19.96
CA ILE A 488 7.64 -22.21 -19.05
C ILE A 488 7.10 -22.64 -17.67
N TYR A 489 6.13 -21.94 -17.10
CA TYR A 489 5.63 -22.20 -15.76
C TYR A 489 4.83 -23.50 -15.69
N ARG A 490 3.71 -23.61 -16.40
CA ARG A 490 2.83 -24.79 -16.34
C ARG A 490 3.38 -25.98 -17.10
N ARG A 491 3.85 -25.79 -18.33
CA ARG A 491 4.20 -26.91 -19.22
C ARG A 491 5.61 -27.45 -18.97
N VAL A 492 6.48 -26.68 -18.34
CA VAL A 492 7.83 -27.12 -17.95
C VAL A 492 7.93 -27.24 -16.43
N LEU A 493 7.84 -26.14 -15.68
CA LEU A 493 8.14 -26.13 -14.24
C LEU A 493 7.15 -26.96 -13.42
N VAL A 494 5.84 -26.72 -13.47
CA VAL A 494 4.84 -27.50 -12.70
C VAL A 494 4.88 -28.99 -13.04
N LYS A 495 5.15 -29.35 -14.30
CA LYS A 495 5.28 -30.75 -14.72
C LYS A 495 6.57 -31.40 -14.19
N LYS A 496 7.70 -30.69 -14.25
CA LYS A 496 9.01 -31.21 -13.84
C LYS A 496 9.21 -31.22 -12.32
N LEU A 497 8.74 -30.17 -11.64
CA LEU A 497 8.78 -30.05 -10.18
C LEU A 497 7.78 -30.99 -9.48
N LYS A 498 6.75 -31.46 -10.21
CA LYS A 498 5.70 -32.35 -9.70
C LYS A 498 4.91 -31.78 -8.50
N THR A 499 4.94 -30.48 -8.27
CA THR A 499 4.25 -29.77 -7.18
C THR A 499 3.61 -28.47 -7.67
N GLY A 500 2.74 -27.85 -6.87
CA GLY A 500 2.24 -26.50 -7.11
C GLY A 500 3.35 -25.46 -6.97
N ILE A 501 3.10 -24.23 -7.39
CA ILE A 501 4.05 -23.12 -7.30
C ILE A 501 3.36 -21.82 -6.87
N LYS A 502 4.05 -21.00 -6.08
CA LYS A 502 3.70 -19.59 -5.86
C LYS A 502 4.66 -18.71 -6.66
N VAL A 503 4.14 -17.74 -7.39
CA VAL A 503 4.90 -17.00 -8.41
C VAL A 503 4.83 -15.49 -8.20
N TRP A 504 5.97 -14.83 -8.10
CA TRP A 504 6.15 -13.38 -8.17
C TRP A 504 6.56 -12.99 -9.59
N THR A 505 5.68 -12.31 -10.30
CA THR A 505 5.87 -12.02 -11.73
C THR A 505 4.84 -11.01 -12.23
N THR A 506 5.21 -10.21 -13.21
CA THR A 506 4.23 -9.41 -13.97
C THR A 506 3.40 -10.33 -14.86
N ARG A 507 2.16 -9.93 -15.16
CA ARG A 507 1.22 -10.76 -15.93
C ARG A 507 0.48 -9.98 -16.98
N ASP A 508 -0.01 -10.70 -17.99
CA ASP A 508 -1.04 -10.19 -18.89
C ASP A 508 -2.45 -10.48 -18.33
N LYS A 509 -3.49 -10.02 -19.03
CA LYS A 509 -4.89 -10.29 -18.64
C LYS A 509 -5.37 -11.69 -19.06
N ILE A 510 -4.53 -12.48 -19.72
CA ILE A 510 -4.90 -13.75 -20.37
C ILE A 510 -4.60 -14.92 -19.44
N LEU A 511 -3.39 -14.94 -18.86
CA LEU A 511 -2.98 -15.98 -17.92
C LEU A 511 -3.47 -15.65 -16.51
N LYS A 512 -4.33 -16.53 -15.97
CA LYS A 512 -4.85 -16.47 -14.59
C LYS A 512 -4.16 -17.53 -13.72
N SER A 513 -4.41 -17.48 -12.41
CA SER A 513 -4.12 -18.62 -11.53
C SER A 513 -4.73 -19.89 -12.13
N ASP A 514 -3.96 -20.98 -12.14
CA ASP A 514 -4.33 -22.21 -12.84
C ASP A 514 -4.45 -23.36 -11.86
N CYS A 515 -5.65 -23.94 -11.74
CA CYS A 515 -5.95 -25.11 -10.92
C CYS A 515 -6.33 -26.35 -11.77
N ARG A 516 -6.03 -26.34 -13.08
CA ARG A 516 -6.47 -27.40 -14.02
C ARG A 516 -5.70 -28.72 -13.90
N ILE A 517 -4.64 -28.78 -13.11
CA ILE A 517 -3.92 -30.03 -12.82
C ILE A 517 -4.34 -30.45 -11.41
N LEU A 518 -4.97 -31.62 -11.28
CA LEU A 518 -5.37 -32.17 -9.99
C LEU A 518 -4.16 -32.13 -9.03
N ASN A 519 -4.33 -31.49 -7.87
CA ASN A 519 -3.32 -31.32 -6.82
C ASN A 519 -2.07 -30.50 -7.19
N ARG A 520 -2.05 -29.73 -8.29
CA ARG A 520 -0.93 -28.83 -8.64
C ARG A 520 -1.44 -27.49 -9.18
N ASN A 521 -1.27 -26.44 -8.38
CA ASN A 521 -1.79 -25.11 -8.69
C ASN A 521 -0.67 -24.11 -8.98
N ILE A 522 -0.93 -23.15 -9.87
CA ILE A 522 -0.12 -21.93 -9.99
C ILE A 522 -0.83 -20.83 -9.21
N LYS A 523 -0.26 -20.45 -8.07
CA LYS A 523 -0.70 -19.34 -7.24
C LYS A 523 0.14 -18.12 -7.55
N LEU A 524 -0.50 -16.97 -7.68
CA LEU A 524 0.20 -15.70 -7.90
C LEU A 524 0.39 -15.00 -6.56
N ILE A 525 1.62 -14.52 -6.33
CA ILE A 525 1.94 -13.64 -5.21
C ILE A 525 1.36 -12.26 -5.55
N THR A 526 0.67 -11.66 -4.58
CA THR A 526 0.00 -10.37 -4.70
C THR A 526 0.99 -9.28 -4.34
N SER A 527 1.06 -8.26 -5.20
CA SER A 527 1.83 -7.04 -4.93
C SER A 527 1.11 -6.14 -3.92
N PRO A 528 1.84 -5.42 -3.04
CA PRO A 528 3.30 -5.43 -2.86
C PRO A 528 3.79 -6.60 -1.98
N ILE A 529 5.10 -6.89 -2.06
CA ILE A 529 5.84 -7.77 -1.14
C ILE A 529 6.71 -6.95 -0.19
N ASP A 530 7.14 -7.56 0.91
CA ASP A 530 8.16 -7.04 1.82
C ASP A 530 9.37 -7.96 1.84
N VAL A 531 10.55 -7.40 1.58
CA VAL A 531 11.84 -8.10 1.64
C VAL A 531 12.59 -7.61 2.87
N ASN A 532 12.29 -8.18 4.03
CA ASN A 532 12.95 -7.87 5.30
C ASN A 532 12.96 -6.37 5.64
N GLY A 533 11.77 -5.75 5.58
CA GLY A 533 11.53 -4.33 5.84
C GLY A 533 11.64 -3.42 4.62
N ASP A 534 11.99 -3.95 3.45
CA ASP A 534 12.02 -3.21 2.19
C ASP A 534 10.84 -3.62 1.29
N ALA A 535 9.89 -2.70 1.09
CA ALA A 535 8.73 -2.93 0.25
C ALA A 535 9.10 -2.94 -1.24
N SER A 536 8.56 -3.90 -2.00
CA SER A 536 8.69 -3.98 -3.45
C SER A 536 7.34 -4.24 -4.11
N SER A 537 7.13 -3.69 -5.31
CA SER A 537 5.89 -3.85 -6.08
C SER A 537 6.18 -4.43 -7.46
N LEU A 538 5.20 -5.09 -8.07
CA LEU A 538 5.37 -5.66 -9.42
C LEU A 538 5.66 -4.59 -10.50
N ASP A 539 5.29 -3.33 -10.26
CA ASP A 539 5.55 -2.23 -11.19
C ASP A 539 6.97 -1.65 -11.02
N SER A 540 7.56 -1.83 -9.85
CA SER A 540 8.89 -1.31 -9.47
C SER A 540 9.93 -2.42 -9.29
N ASP A 541 9.67 -3.64 -9.76
CA ASP A 541 10.55 -4.81 -9.59
C ASP A 541 10.71 -5.55 -10.92
N ALA A 542 11.95 -5.65 -11.39
CA ALA A 542 12.28 -6.30 -12.64
C ALA A 542 12.51 -7.82 -12.49
N SER A 543 12.43 -8.36 -11.28
CA SER A 543 12.64 -9.78 -11.01
C SER A 543 11.40 -10.63 -11.26
N GLN A 544 11.63 -11.90 -11.62
CA GLN A 544 10.59 -12.92 -11.66
C GLN A 544 11.11 -14.15 -10.96
N TRP A 545 10.36 -14.63 -9.97
CA TRP A 545 10.76 -15.80 -9.19
C TRP A 545 9.55 -16.60 -8.75
N LEU A 546 9.80 -17.86 -8.37
CA LEU A 546 8.79 -18.72 -7.80
C LEU A 546 9.35 -19.59 -6.68
N ILE A 547 8.43 -20.16 -5.92
CA ILE A 547 8.71 -21.21 -4.94
C ILE A 547 7.75 -22.39 -5.12
N SER A 548 8.20 -23.59 -4.77
CA SER A 548 7.35 -24.78 -4.73
C SER A 548 6.30 -24.73 -3.61
N ASP A 549 5.09 -25.24 -3.85
CA ASP A 549 3.99 -25.24 -2.86
C ASP A 549 3.23 -26.59 -2.90
N PRO A 550 3.55 -27.54 -1.99
CA PRO A 550 4.64 -27.54 -1.01
C PRO A 550 6.01 -27.86 -1.63
N GLY A 551 7.10 -27.62 -0.89
CA GLY A 551 8.45 -28.07 -1.26
C GLY A 551 9.55 -27.19 -0.65
N ASN A 552 10.76 -27.28 -1.20
CA ASN A 552 11.98 -26.62 -0.73
C ASN A 552 12.75 -25.94 -1.87
N LYS A 553 12.06 -25.61 -2.98
CA LYS A 553 12.68 -25.08 -4.20
C LYS A 553 12.35 -23.62 -4.39
N PHE A 554 13.39 -22.82 -4.62
CA PHE A 554 13.31 -21.43 -5.08
C PHE A 554 13.82 -21.35 -6.51
N CYS A 555 13.13 -20.64 -7.40
CA CYS A 555 13.60 -20.46 -8.77
C CYS A 555 13.54 -19.01 -9.22
N VAL A 556 14.60 -18.53 -9.88
CA VAL A 556 14.56 -17.31 -10.71
C VAL A 556 14.18 -17.70 -12.14
N ILE A 557 13.36 -16.88 -12.79
CA ILE A 557 12.93 -17.07 -14.18
C ILE A 557 13.22 -15.78 -14.96
N ASP A 558 13.64 -15.88 -16.21
CA ASP A 558 13.96 -14.71 -17.03
C ASP A 558 12.74 -14.10 -17.76
N LYS A 559 11.63 -14.83 -17.83
CA LYS A 559 10.39 -14.43 -18.52
C LYS A 559 9.23 -14.24 -17.55
N PRO A 560 8.41 -13.19 -17.75
CA PRO A 560 7.20 -12.99 -16.96
C PRO A 560 6.11 -14.01 -17.30
N TYR A 561 5.10 -14.13 -16.43
CA TYR A 561 3.95 -15.02 -16.63
C TYR A 561 2.94 -14.39 -17.59
N GLN A 562 3.31 -14.39 -18.86
CA GLN A 562 2.53 -13.84 -19.96
C GLN A 562 2.34 -14.90 -21.05
N LYS A 563 1.29 -14.78 -21.86
CA LYS A 563 1.02 -15.71 -22.95
C LYS A 563 2.05 -15.57 -24.08
N SER A 564 2.56 -14.37 -24.31
CA SER A 564 3.58 -14.03 -25.32
C SER A 564 4.83 -14.91 -25.23
N GLN A 565 5.31 -15.22 -24.02
CA GLN A 565 6.51 -16.04 -23.81
C GLN A 565 6.42 -17.45 -24.41
N THR A 566 5.23 -17.96 -24.74
CA THR A 566 5.10 -19.25 -25.43
C THR A 566 5.85 -19.28 -26.77
N LYS A 567 6.06 -18.12 -27.40
CA LYS A 567 6.79 -17.94 -28.67
C LYS A 567 8.22 -17.41 -28.49
N GLU A 568 8.73 -17.40 -27.27
CA GLU A 568 10.04 -16.86 -26.91
C GLU A 568 10.88 -17.95 -26.23
N PRO A 569 12.22 -17.88 -26.26
CA PRO A 569 13.04 -18.71 -25.40
C PRO A 569 12.88 -18.27 -23.93
N ALA A 570 13.05 -19.20 -22.99
CA ALA A 570 12.99 -18.91 -21.54
C ALA A 570 13.90 -19.86 -20.76
N MET A 571 14.39 -19.37 -19.63
CA MET A 571 15.22 -20.11 -18.67
C MET A 571 14.71 -19.88 -17.24
N ALA A 572 14.76 -20.94 -16.44
CA ALA A 572 14.57 -20.88 -15.00
C ALA A 572 15.71 -21.62 -14.29
N VAL A 573 16.25 -21.02 -13.24
CA VAL A 573 17.32 -21.58 -12.41
C VAL A 573 16.73 -21.82 -11.03
N CYS A 574 16.63 -23.09 -10.64
CA CYS A 574 16.00 -23.54 -9.42
C CYS A 574 17.04 -24.08 -8.43
N ILE A 575 17.09 -23.52 -7.23
CA ILE A 575 17.94 -23.93 -6.12
C ILE A 575 17.12 -24.79 -5.17
N ASP A 576 17.67 -25.94 -4.80
CA ASP A 576 17.09 -26.89 -3.86
C ASP A 576 17.67 -26.65 -2.46
N ASP A 577 17.15 -25.65 -1.76
CA ASP A 577 17.64 -25.24 -0.44
C ASP A 577 16.47 -24.77 0.44
N ALA A 578 16.32 -25.41 1.60
CA ALA A 578 15.20 -25.16 2.51
C ALA A 578 15.26 -23.77 3.15
N THR A 579 16.45 -23.21 3.36
CA THR A 579 16.66 -21.91 3.99
C THR A 579 16.29 -20.79 3.01
N ILE A 580 16.81 -20.82 1.78
CA ILE A 580 16.46 -19.88 0.71
C ILE A 580 14.96 -19.98 0.41
N PHE A 581 14.44 -21.20 0.27
CA PHE A 581 13.00 -21.40 0.12
C PHE A 581 12.21 -20.77 1.27
N GLY A 582 12.63 -20.96 2.53
CA GLY A 582 11.99 -20.40 3.71
C GLY A 582 11.88 -18.88 3.64
N HIS A 583 12.98 -18.19 3.31
CA HIS A 583 12.98 -16.73 3.15
C HIS A 583 12.02 -16.26 2.05
N PHE A 584 12.07 -16.85 0.86
CA PHE A 584 11.18 -16.46 -0.24
C PHE A 584 9.72 -16.90 -0.03
N ASN A 585 9.47 -17.95 0.74
CA ASN A 585 8.12 -18.33 1.16
C ASN A 585 7.53 -17.37 2.18
N LEU A 586 8.34 -16.72 3.02
CA LEU A 586 7.87 -15.62 3.86
C LEU A 586 7.54 -14.39 3.01
N ILE A 587 8.38 -14.02 2.05
CA ILE A 587 8.13 -12.91 1.11
C ILE A 587 6.86 -13.16 0.28
N GLY A 588 6.71 -14.38 -0.23
CA GLY A 588 5.59 -14.80 -1.08
C GLY A 588 4.31 -15.15 -0.32
N GLN A 589 4.31 -15.05 1.01
CA GLN A 589 3.08 -15.04 1.78
C GLN A 589 2.46 -13.66 1.63
N ASN A 590 1.49 -13.57 0.70
CA ASN A 590 0.45 -12.56 0.82
C ASN A 590 0.02 -12.54 2.28
N LEU A 591 0.08 -11.39 2.94
CA LEU A 591 -0.41 -11.16 4.30
C LEU A 591 -1.95 -11.30 4.36
N ILE A 592 -2.50 -12.38 3.80
CA ILE A 592 -3.75 -12.95 4.23
C ILE A 592 -3.37 -13.74 5.48
N PHE A 593 -3.38 -13.06 6.61
CA PHE A 593 -3.14 -13.68 7.90
C PHE A 593 -4.18 -14.77 8.13
N TYR A 594 -3.83 -16.04 7.88
CA TYR A 594 -4.70 -17.18 8.27
C TYR A 594 -5.04 -17.11 9.77
N ARG A 595 -4.09 -16.57 10.56
CA ARG A 595 -4.22 -16.13 11.95
C ARG A 595 -3.14 -15.10 12.27
N ALA A 596 -3.48 -14.05 13.00
CA ALA A 596 -2.52 -13.13 13.60
C ALA A 596 -2.97 -12.68 14.99
N ILE A 597 -2.06 -12.66 15.96
CA ILE A 597 -2.23 -11.97 17.24
C ILE A 597 -1.25 -10.80 17.25
N VAL A 598 -1.75 -9.59 17.39
CA VAL A 598 -0.93 -8.38 17.42
C VAL A 598 -1.06 -7.73 18.78
N TYR A 599 0.08 -7.40 19.38
CA TYR A 599 0.19 -6.64 20.60
C TYR A 599 0.86 -5.31 20.28
N LYS A 600 0.11 -4.21 20.37
CA LYS A 600 0.66 -2.86 20.31
C LYS A 600 1.01 -2.46 21.73
N ALA A 601 2.27 -2.14 22.01
CA ALA A 601 2.65 -1.61 23.32
C ALA A 601 2.29 -0.12 23.45
N PRO A 602 2.19 0.40 24.70
CA PRO A 602 2.04 1.83 24.95
C PRO A 602 3.11 2.67 24.28
N THR A 603 2.78 3.90 23.88
CA THR A 603 3.68 4.92 23.30
C THR A 603 4.46 4.49 22.04
N ARG A 604 4.15 3.34 21.45
CA ARG A 604 4.79 2.79 20.25
C ARG A 604 3.80 2.73 19.10
N ASN A 605 4.20 3.17 17.92
CA ASN A 605 3.38 3.03 16.73
C ASN A 605 3.51 1.63 16.11
N MET A 606 4.66 0.99 16.26
CA MET A 606 4.89 -0.42 15.90
C MET A 606 4.36 -1.35 17.00
N GLY A 607 3.87 -2.51 16.60
CA GLY A 607 3.48 -3.60 17.50
C GLY A 607 4.39 -4.81 17.36
N LYS A 608 4.06 -5.85 18.12
CA LYS A 608 4.59 -7.20 17.95
C LYS A 608 3.49 -8.12 17.47
N ALA A 609 3.76 -8.96 16.49
CA ALA A 609 2.79 -9.93 15.97
C ALA A 609 3.30 -11.37 16.10
N LEU A 610 2.40 -12.25 16.52
CA LEU A 610 2.50 -13.70 16.32
C LEU A 610 1.70 -14.06 15.07
N ILE A 611 2.41 -14.48 14.03
CA ILE A 611 1.85 -14.89 12.75
C ILE A 611 2.14 -16.38 12.57
N ALA A 612 1.25 -17.12 11.91
CA ALA A 612 1.25 -18.58 11.85
C ALA A 612 2.58 -19.29 11.49
N ALA A 613 3.52 -18.59 10.85
CA ALA A 613 4.80 -19.13 10.37
C ALA A 613 6.03 -18.64 11.17
N ALA A 614 5.87 -17.79 12.19
CA ALA A 614 6.99 -17.24 12.97
C ALA A 614 7.24 -18.06 14.26
N MET A 615 8.51 -18.30 14.59
CA MET A 615 8.91 -18.96 15.86
C MET A 615 8.83 -18.04 17.09
N GLY A 616 8.37 -16.80 16.93
CA GLY A 616 8.32 -15.80 18.00
C GLY A 616 7.67 -14.48 17.61
N TRP A 617 7.58 -13.55 18.55
CA TRP A 617 7.09 -12.19 18.34
C TRP A 617 7.90 -11.45 17.28
N GLN A 618 7.25 -10.96 16.23
CA GLN A 618 7.88 -10.18 15.15
C GLN A 618 7.48 -8.72 15.23
N ASP A 619 8.38 -7.81 14.88
CA ASP A 619 8.03 -6.40 14.69
C ASP A 619 7.02 -6.22 13.57
N THR A 620 6.05 -5.36 13.80
CA THR A 620 5.09 -4.97 12.77
C THR A 620 5.49 -3.63 12.17
N PRO A 621 5.16 -3.38 10.88
CA PRO A 621 5.08 -2.02 10.38
C PRO A 621 4.19 -1.14 11.27
N ASP A 622 4.39 0.18 11.18
CA ASP A 622 3.63 1.18 11.93
C ASP A 622 2.11 0.95 11.81
N LEU A 623 1.46 0.66 12.94
CA LEU A 623 0.02 0.35 13.01
C LEU A 623 -0.87 1.59 12.82
N THR A 624 -0.31 2.79 12.77
CA THR A 624 -1.03 4.04 12.53
C THR A 624 -1.14 4.39 11.05
N MET A 625 -0.33 3.75 10.19
CA MET A 625 -0.21 4.05 8.75
C MET A 625 -0.79 2.96 7.84
N SER A 626 -1.28 3.35 6.66
CA SER A 626 -1.72 2.46 5.57
C SER A 626 -1.04 2.91 4.27
N PRO A 627 -0.68 2.01 3.31
CA PRO A 627 -1.00 0.58 3.25
C PRO A 627 0.06 -0.36 3.85
N GLY A 628 -0.35 -1.58 4.21
CA GLY A 628 0.57 -2.71 4.42
C GLY A 628 0.81 -3.15 5.88
N ASN A 629 0.24 -2.49 6.89
CA ASN A 629 0.38 -2.96 8.27
C ASN A 629 -0.55 -4.17 8.57
N VAL A 630 -0.18 -4.99 9.56
CA VAL A 630 -0.85 -6.26 9.95
C VAL A 630 -2.31 -6.10 10.40
N VAL A 631 -2.73 -4.91 10.81
CA VAL A 631 -4.11 -4.59 11.20
C VAL A 631 -4.88 -3.95 10.04
N ALA A 632 -4.26 -3.06 9.26
CA ALA A 632 -4.89 -2.34 8.15
C ALA A 632 -5.25 -3.27 6.99
N LYS A 633 -4.37 -4.22 6.66
CA LYS A 633 -4.58 -5.11 5.51
C LYS A 633 -5.83 -6.01 5.66
N PRO A 634 -6.04 -6.72 6.80
CA PRO A 634 -7.29 -7.45 7.03
C PRO A 634 -8.55 -6.57 7.00
N LEU A 635 -8.41 -5.28 7.29
CA LEU A 635 -9.51 -4.33 7.33
C LEU A 635 -9.73 -3.61 6.00
N GLU A 636 -9.01 -3.94 4.92
CA GLU A 636 -9.05 -3.17 3.67
C GLU A 636 -10.46 -3.03 3.08
N HIS A 637 -11.30 -4.06 3.25
CA HIS A 637 -12.70 -4.08 2.83
C HIS A 637 -13.68 -3.55 3.89
N VAL A 638 -13.19 -3.29 5.10
CA VAL A 638 -13.94 -2.63 6.18
C VAL A 638 -13.79 -1.11 6.06
N ILE A 639 -12.61 -0.65 5.67
CA ILE A 639 -12.29 0.78 5.55
C ILE A 639 -12.62 1.37 4.17
N ALA A 640 -12.79 0.53 3.15
CA ALA A 640 -13.16 0.94 1.80
C ALA A 640 -14.20 -0.02 1.22
N ALA A 641 -15.16 0.51 0.47
CA ALA A 641 -16.23 -0.28 -0.11
C ALA A 641 -15.70 -1.35 -1.07
N ASN A 642 -16.22 -2.56 -0.96
CA ASN A 642 -15.93 -3.67 -1.85
C ASN A 642 -17.22 -4.42 -2.17
N ASP A 643 -17.44 -4.73 -3.46
CA ASP A 643 -18.69 -5.38 -3.88
C ASP A 643 -18.82 -6.82 -3.37
N ALA A 644 -17.68 -7.52 -3.21
CA ALA A 644 -17.63 -8.93 -2.84
C ALA A 644 -17.51 -9.18 -1.33
N ASN A 645 -17.11 -8.20 -0.52
CA ASN A 645 -16.97 -8.37 0.93
C ASN A 645 -18.00 -7.53 1.69
N LYS A 646 -18.59 -8.12 2.73
CA LYS A 646 -19.64 -7.54 3.58
C LYS A 646 -19.36 -7.87 5.05
N PHE A 647 -19.75 -7.00 5.96
CA PHE A 647 -19.35 -7.10 7.35
C PHE A 647 -20.31 -6.46 8.34
N ILE A 648 -20.18 -6.90 9.58
CA ILE A 648 -20.72 -6.24 10.77
C ILE A 648 -19.54 -5.72 11.58
N ALA A 649 -19.61 -4.46 11.99
CA ALA A 649 -18.65 -3.87 12.91
C ALA A 649 -19.33 -3.51 14.23
N TYR A 650 -18.68 -3.86 15.33
CA TYR A 650 -19.18 -3.62 16.68
C TYR A 650 -18.12 -3.04 17.59
N ASN A 651 -18.48 -2.07 18.42
CA ASN A 651 -17.59 -1.39 19.35
C ASN A 651 -18.41 -0.64 20.39
N ASN A 652 -18.03 -0.70 21.67
CA ASN A 652 -18.71 0.06 22.71
C ASN A 652 -18.42 1.57 22.71
N ILE A 653 -17.33 1.97 22.05
CA ILE A 653 -16.98 3.35 21.75
C ILE A 653 -16.73 3.42 20.24
N PRO A 654 -17.79 3.41 19.40
CA PRO A 654 -17.61 3.44 17.95
C PRO A 654 -17.06 4.79 17.48
N PRO A 655 -16.36 4.84 16.33
CA PRO A 655 -15.84 6.09 15.79
C PRO A 655 -16.97 7.05 15.41
N ASP A 656 -16.74 8.34 15.63
CA ASP A 656 -17.59 9.45 15.18
C ASP A 656 -19.04 9.44 15.74
N ILE A 657 -19.35 8.62 16.76
CA ILE A 657 -20.65 8.61 17.43
C ILE A 657 -20.45 8.96 18.92
N PRO A 658 -20.72 10.22 19.32
CA PRO A 658 -20.56 10.63 20.71
C PRO A 658 -21.69 10.09 21.60
N LYS A 659 -21.38 9.87 22.89
CA LYS A 659 -22.34 9.59 23.98
C LYS A 659 -23.13 8.28 23.88
N VAL A 660 -22.57 7.21 23.29
CA VAL A 660 -23.24 5.90 23.32
C VAL A 660 -23.18 5.26 24.71
N LYS A 661 -24.32 4.79 25.22
CA LYS A 661 -24.41 4.04 26.48
C LYS A 661 -24.59 2.56 26.17
N THR A 662 -23.59 1.75 26.46
CA THR A 662 -23.68 0.28 26.44
C THR A 662 -22.92 -0.30 27.62
N LYS A 663 -23.36 -1.48 28.09
CA LYS A 663 -22.67 -2.23 29.15
C LYS A 663 -21.66 -3.24 28.62
N SER A 664 -21.67 -3.49 27.30
CA SER A 664 -20.68 -4.38 26.67
C SER A 664 -19.37 -3.64 26.43
N ASN A 665 -18.25 -4.37 26.49
CA ASN A 665 -16.93 -3.86 26.13
C ASN A 665 -16.38 -4.46 24.83
N SER A 666 -17.09 -5.44 24.27
CA SER A 666 -16.72 -6.18 23.07
C SER A 666 -16.52 -5.25 21.88
N LYS A 667 -15.42 -5.45 21.13
CA LYS A 667 -15.11 -4.72 19.90
C LYS A 667 -14.53 -5.66 18.85
N GLY A 668 -14.90 -5.45 17.60
CA GLY A 668 -14.46 -6.31 16.51
C GLY A 668 -15.21 -6.09 15.21
N VAL A 669 -14.83 -6.90 14.22
CA VAL A 669 -15.44 -6.93 12.89
C VAL A 669 -15.62 -8.37 12.45
N LEU A 670 -16.81 -8.71 11.99
CA LEU A 670 -17.14 -10.01 11.40
C LEU A 670 -17.43 -9.82 9.92
N MET A 671 -16.61 -10.41 9.06
CA MET A 671 -16.61 -10.21 7.61
C MET A 671 -16.94 -11.51 6.88
N MET A 672 -17.61 -11.41 5.74
CA MET A 672 -17.89 -12.52 4.84
C MET A 672 -17.98 -12.06 3.38
N ASN A 673 -17.69 -12.97 2.47
CA ASN A 673 -18.07 -12.84 1.08
C ASN A 673 -19.40 -13.58 0.86
N PRO A 674 -20.50 -12.89 0.54
CA PRO A 674 -21.82 -13.52 0.40
C PRO A 674 -21.89 -14.46 -0.83
N ASN A 675 -20.93 -14.38 -1.74
CA ASN A 675 -20.86 -15.18 -2.96
C ASN A 675 -19.92 -16.40 -2.84
N ALA A 676 -19.27 -16.59 -1.69
CA ALA A 676 -18.34 -17.69 -1.45
C ALA A 676 -18.64 -18.39 -0.11
N ALA A 677 -18.77 -19.71 -0.13
CA ALA A 677 -19.24 -20.48 1.02
C ALA A 677 -18.28 -20.45 2.24
N ASP A 678 -16.97 -20.36 1.99
CA ASP A 678 -15.91 -20.47 3.03
C ASP A 678 -14.91 -19.31 2.99
N ASP A 679 -15.42 -18.10 2.77
CA ASP A 679 -14.61 -16.88 2.73
C ASP A 679 -15.15 -15.89 3.77
N ALA A 680 -14.68 -16.06 5.00
CA ALA A 680 -15.07 -15.24 6.14
C ALA A 680 -13.90 -15.00 7.09
N SER A 681 -13.99 -13.92 7.87
CA SER A 681 -12.94 -13.50 8.78
C SER A 681 -13.53 -12.83 10.01
N TRP A 682 -12.89 -13.01 11.15
CA TRP A 682 -13.30 -12.40 12.41
C TRP A 682 -12.11 -11.72 13.09
N ILE A 683 -12.27 -10.44 13.36
CA ILE A 683 -11.31 -9.60 14.06
C ILE A 683 -11.88 -9.23 15.43
N VAL A 684 -11.09 -9.42 16.48
CA VAL A 684 -11.37 -8.97 17.85
C VAL A 684 -10.28 -7.99 18.24
N HIS A 685 -10.64 -6.87 18.84
CA HIS A 685 -9.66 -5.87 19.27
C HIS A 685 -10.08 -5.12 20.54
N THR A 686 -9.16 -4.31 21.05
CA THR A 686 -9.35 -3.53 22.28
C THR A 686 -9.50 -2.02 22.03
N VAL A 687 -9.20 -1.55 20.81
CA VAL A 687 -9.14 -0.12 20.46
C VAL A 687 -10.52 0.56 20.41
N PRO A 688 -10.80 1.56 21.27
CA PRO A 688 -11.99 2.42 21.14
C PRO A 688 -11.85 3.40 19.97
N GLY A 689 -12.95 3.78 19.33
CA GLY A 689 -12.95 4.68 18.17
C GLY A 689 -12.49 4.02 16.86
N PHE A 690 -12.53 2.69 16.77
CA PHE A 690 -11.96 1.91 15.66
C PHE A 690 -12.80 0.66 15.30
N PRO A 691 -12.75 0.17 14.05
CA PRO A 691 -12.31 0.85 12.83
C PRO A 691 -13.37 1.82 12.26
N LYS A 692 -12.96 2.74 11.39
CA LYS A 692 -13.91 3.60 10.67
C LYS A 692 -14.50 2.88 9.47
N ALA A 693 -15.69 2.30 9.65
CA ALA A 693 -16.39 1.58 8.59
C ALA A 693 -16.60 2.46 7.34
N LEU A 694 -16.06 2.01 6.20
CA LEU A 694 -16.12 2.61 4.86
C LEU A 694 -15.57 4.05 4.75
N ARG A 695 -14.72 4.48 5.69
CA ARG A 695 -14.21 5.87 5.76
C ARG A 695 -12.69 5.96 5.89
N GLY A 696 -11.98 4.98 5.33
CA GLY A 696 -10.52 4.92 5.34
C GLY A 696 -9.93 4.40 6.66
N TYR A 697 -8.65 4.03 6.61
CA TYR A 697 -7.91 3.59 7.79
C TYR A 697 -7.53 4.79 8.65
N ALA A 698 -7.90 4.77 9.92
CA ALA A 698 -7.47 5.76 10.89
C ALA A 698 -7.32 5.08 12.25
N PHE A 699 -6.09 4.97 12.74
CA PHE A 699 -5.85 4.56 14.12
C PHE A 699 -6.10 5.77 15.04
N PRO A 700 -6.91 5.63 16.11
CA PRO A 700 -7.23 6.75 17.00
C PRO A 700 -5.98 7.32 17.70
N PRO A 701 -5.66 8.61 17.55
CA PRO A 701 -4.43 9.19 18.12
C PRO A 701 -4.32 9.08 19.65
N THR A 702 -5.45 9.16 20.35
CA THR A 702 -5.51 9.02 21.83
C THR A 702 -5.14 7.61 22.30
N GLU A 703 -5.23 6.62 21.42
CA GLU A 703 -4.96 5.21 21.70
C GLU A 703 -3.51 4.83 21.34
N ILE A 704 -2.71 5.75 20.78
CA ILE A 704 -1.26 5.54 20.58
C ILE A 704 -0.54 5.39 21.91
N GLN A 705 -0.98 6.12 22.94
CA GLN A 705 -0.35 6.09 24.26
C GLN A 705 -0.68 4.83 25.07
N LYS A 706 -1.51 3.91 24.55
CA LYS A 706 -1.97 2.73 25.27
C LYS A 706 -1.60 1.42 24.59
N GLY A 707 -1.51 0.37 25.41
CA GLY A 707 -1.33 -1.00 24.98
C GLY A 707 -2.64 -1.62 24.47
N HIS A 708 -2.59 -2.28 23.31
CA HIS A 708 -3.75 -2.88 22.64
C HIS A 708 -3.47 -4.26 22.08
N LEU A 709 -4.45 -5.14 22.21
CA LEU A 709 -4.46 -6.47 21.60
C LEU A 709 -5.41 -6.51 20.38
N PHE A 710 -4.98 -7.23 19.34
CA PHE A 710 -5.78 -7.65 18.19
C PHE A 710 -5.67 -9.15 17.96
N ILE A 711 -6.76 -9.76 17.55
CA ILE A 711 -6.82 -11.14 17.08
C ILE A 711 -7.52 -11.11 15.72
N CYS A 712 -6.88 -11.66 14.69
CA CYS A 712 -7.44 -11.83 13.36
C CYS A 712 -7.50 -13.33 13.03
N LEU A 713 -8.68 -13.84 12.70
CA LEU A 713 -8.92 -15.24 12.37
C LEU A 713 -9.62 -15.36 11.02
N THR A 714 -9.09 -16.19 10.13
CA THR A 714 -9.87 -16.65 8.96
C THR A 714 -10.79 -17.79 9.40
N ILE A 715 -12.09 -17.66 9.17
CA ILE A 715 -13.11 -18.62 9.63
C ILE A 715 -13.90 -19.17 8.44
N LYS A 716 -14.49 -20.35 8.61
CA LYS A 716 -15.42 -20.89 7.61
C LYS A 716 -16.73 -20.11 7.66
N GLY A 717 -17.40 -19.96 6.52
CA GLY A 717 -18.68 -19.26 6.46
C GLY A 717 -19.74 -19.92 7.33
N SER A 718 -19.66 -21.24 7.54
CA SER A 718 -20.55 -22.00 8.42
C SER A 718 -20.43 -21.63 9.92
N GLU A 719 -19.29 -21.09 10.36
CA GLU A 719 -19.03 -20.79 11.78
C GLU A 719 -19.64 -19.46 12.25
N ILE A 720 -20.07 -18.61 11.31
CA ILE A 720 -20.56 -17.25 11.59
C ILE A 720 -21.79 -17.26 12.52
N ASP A 721 -22.73 -18.20 12.36
CA ASP A 721 -23.92 -18.22 13.21
C ASP A 721 -23.59 -18.61 14.66
N ALA A 722 -22.57 -19.47 14.85
CA ALA A 722 -22.06 -19.81 16.18
C ALA A 722 -21.39 -18.59 16.86
N ILE A 723 -20.60 -17.82 16.11
CA ILE A 723 -20.02 -16.55 16.59
C ILE A 723 -21.13 -15.55 16.91
N ALA A 724 -22.12 -15.40 16.03
CA ALA A 724 -23.25 -14.50 16.21
C ALA A 724 -24.04 -14.82 17.48
N MET A 725 -24.23 -16.10 17.82
CA MET A 725 -24.88 -16.49 19.07
C MET A 725 -24.09 -16.02 20.30
N ALA A 726 -22.77 -16.16 20.28
CA ALA A 726 -21.90 -15.72 21.37
C ALA A 726 -21.88 -14.19 21.51
N LEU A 727 -21.82 -13.47 20.39
CA LEU A 727 -21.92 -12.02 20.35
C LEU A 727 -23.28 -11.55 20.86
N ARG A 728 -24.38 -12.21 20.48
CA ARG A 728 -25.73 -11.85 20.95
C ARG A 728 -25.80 -11.83 22.47
N ILE A 729 -25.26 -12.85 23.14
CA ILE A 729 -25.20 -12.93 24.60
C ILE A 729 -24.32 -11.83 25.22
N ALA A 730 -23.24 -11.43 24.54
CA ALA A 730 -22.37 -10.34 24.97
C ALA A 730 -22.92 -8.92 24.67
N THR A 731 -24.06 -8.86 23.96
CA THR A 731 -24.81 -7.63 23.61
C THR A 731 -23.91 -6.46 23.17
N PRO A 732 -23.01 -6.64 22.19
CA PRO A 732 -22.16 -5.56 21.71
C PRO A 732 -23.00 -4.52 20.96
N LEU A 733 -22.52 -3.28 20.92
CA LEU A 733 -23.10 -2.26 20.06
C LEU A 733 -22.63 -2.47 18.63
N ILE A 734 -23.54 -2.82 17.73
CA ILE A 734 -23.31 -2.83 16.28
C ILE A 734 -23.49 -1.41 15.75
N TYR A 735 -22.49 -0.89 15.06
CA TYR A 735 -22.52 0.47 14.49
C TYR A 735 -22.42 0.46 12.96
N HIS A 736 -22.17 -0.69 12.34
CA HIS A 736 -22.21 -0.89 10.90
C HIS A 736 -22.64 -2.32 10.55
N ASN A 737 -23.49 -2.46 9.54
CA ASN A 737 -23.87 -3.72 8.93
C ASN A 737 -24.22 -3.48 7.46
N ASP A 738 -23.56 -4.18 6.55
CA ASP A 738 -23.91 -4.21 5.12
C ASP A 738 -24.15 -5.64 4.59
N ILE A 739 -24.21 -6.64 5.48
CA ILE A 739 -24.48 -8.03 5.10
C ILE A 739 -25.87 -8.14 4.45
N PRO A 740 -26.01 -8.74 3.25
CA PRO A 740 -27.29 -8.84 2.55
C PRO A 740 -28.33 -9.62 3.34
N ASP A 741 -29.59 -9.21 3.24
CA ASP A 741 -30.71 -9.85 3.95
C ASP A 741 -30.82 -11.35 3.69
N ALA A 742 -30.46 -11.83 2.49
CA ALA A 742 -30.43 -13.26 2.19
C ALA A 742 -29.46 -14.04 3.10
N GLN A 743 -28.28 -13.47 3.39
CA GLN A 743 -27.30 -14.06 4.29
C GLN A 743 -27.70 -13.90 5.76
N ILE A 744 -28.36 -12.79 6.12
CA ILE A 744 -28.88 -12.58 7.47
C ILE A 744 -30.02 -13.56 7.76
N ASN A 745 -30.97 -13.69 6.84
CA ASN A 745 -32.16 -14.52 7.01
C ASN A 745 -31.85 -16.03 7.05
N SER A 746 -30.77 -16.46 6.40
CA SER A 746 -30.31 -17.86 6.47
C SER A 746 -29.62 -18.21 7.79
N ARG A 747 -29.35 -17.22 8.65
CA ARG A 747 -28.55 -17.36 9.88
C ARG A 747 -29.33 -16.82 11.09
N PRO A 748 -30.08 -17.66 11.81
CA PRO A 748 -31.02 -17.21 12.85
C PRO A 748 -30.37 -16.37 13.96
N ASN A 749 -29.16 -16.71 14.41
CA ASN A 749 -28.50 -15.94 15.47
C ASN A 749 -27.91 -14.63 14.93
N LEU A 750 -27.41 -14.63 13.69
CA LEU A 750 -26.97 -13.40 13.02
C LEU A 750 -28.12 -12.40 12.86
N LYS A 751 -29.29 -12.87 12.40
CA LYS A 751 -30.51 -12.07 12.29
C LYS A 751 -30.89 -11.43 13.62
N LYS A 752 -30.95 -12.24 14.68
CA LYS A 752 -31.30 -11.75 16.03
C LYS A 752 -30.28 -10.76 16.58
N LEU A 753 -28.99 -10.98 16.29
CA LEU A 753 -27.91 -10.08 16.68
C LEU A 753 -28.03 -8.72 15.96
N VAL A 754 -28.22 -8.70 14.64
CA VAL A 754 -28.39 -7.47 13.85
C VAL A 754 -29.66 -6.71 14.26
N ASN A 755 -30.75 -7.41 14.55
CA ASN A 755 -32.01 -6.81 15.00
C ASN A 755 -31.96 -6.28 16.45
N GLY A 756 -30.86 -6.49 17.18
CA GLY A 756 -30.75 -6.05 18.58
C GLY A 756 -31.65 -6.81 19.55
N GLU A 757 -32.04 -8.05 19.23
CA GLU A 757 -32.91 -8.85 20.09
C GLU A 757 -32.20 -9.25 21.40
N SER A 758 -32.62 -8.62 22.50
CA SER A 758 -31.99 -8.73 23.82
C SER A 758 -32.74 -9.65 24.81
N ARG A 759 -33.83 -10.28 24.38
CA ARG A 759 -34.55 -11.28 25.19
C ARG A 759 -33.83 -12.63 25.11
N PHE A 760 -33.30 -13.07 26.24
CA PHE A 760 -32.66 -14.37 26.40
C PHE A 760 -33.44 -15.22 27.40
N THR A 761 -33.85 -16.41 26.97
CA THR A 761 -34.22 -17.49 27.89
C THR A 761 -32.95 -18.14 28.43
N PRO A 762 -32.93 -18.61 29.69
CA PRO A 762 -31.81 -19.37 30.22
C PRO A 762 -31.43 -20.56 29.31
N PRO A 763 -30.14 -20.91 29.22
CA PRO A 763 -29.02 -20.41 30.04
C PRO A 763 -28.46 -19.06 29.58
N LEU A 764 -28.22 -18.17 30.55
CA LEU A 764 -27.65 -16.82 30.34
C LEU A 764 -26.11 -16.81 30.14
N THR A 765 -25.55 -17.99 29.86
CA THR A 765 -24.15 -18.19 29.51
C THR A 765 -24.08 -19.16 28.33
N VAL A 766 -23.23 -18.89 27.35
CA VAL A 766 -23.05 -19.75 26.18
C VAL A 766 -21.58 -20.12 26.00
N THR A 767 -21.35 -21.32 25.48
CA THR A 767 -20.05 -21.78 25.02
C THR A 767 -20.20 -22.23 23.57
N ARG A 768 -19.43 -21.64 22.66
CA ARG A 768 -19.42 -22.01 21.25
C ARG A 768 -18.01 -22.39 20.85
N LYS A 769 -17.89 -23.49 20.11
CA LYS A 769 -16.63 -23.96 19.55
C LYS A 769 -16.70 -23.76 18.04
N ILE A 770 -15.66 -23.20 17.48
CA ILE A 770 -15.50 -23.00 16.04
C ILE A 770 -14.12 -23.50 15.61
N THR A 771 -13.98 -23.78 14.32
CA THR A 771 -12.67 -24.11 13.72
C THR A 771 -12.31 -23.10 12.63
N THR A 772 -11.09 -22.59 12.63
CA THR A 772 -10.61 -21.67 11.57
C THR A 772 -10.46 -22.38 10.23
N ALA A 773 -10.48 -21.64 9.12
CA ALA A 773 -10.52 -22.22 7.77
C ALA A 773 -9.23 -22.91 7.27
N ALA A 774 -8.10 -22.81 7.99
CA ALA A 774 -6.83 -23.44 7.60
C ALA A 774 -6.89 -24.98 7.62
N ALA A 775 -6.02 -25.66 6.85
CA ALA A 775 -6.01 -27.12 6.69
C ALA A 775 -5.94 -27.92 8.00
N ALA A 776 -5.22 -27.41 9.02
CA ALA A 776 -5.16 -28.01 10.35
C ALA A 776 -6.09 -27.33 11.39
N GLY A 777 -6.78 -26.24 11.01
CA GLY A 777 -7.81 -25.53 11.78
C GLY A 777 -7.55 -25.29 13.28
N LEU A 778 -7.29 -24.04 13.70
CA LEU A 778 -7.31 -23.69 15.11
C LEU A 778 -8.68 -23.98 15.73
N LYS A 779 -8.66 -24.65 16.88
CA LYS A 779 -9.84 -24.80 17.74
C LYS A 779 -9.99 -23.53 18.56
N VAL A 780 -11.09 -22.83 18.37
CA VAL A 780 -11.42 -21.60 19.10
C VAL A 780 -12.70 -21.84 19.89
N THR A 781 -12.68 -21.51 21.19
CA THR A 781 -13.86 -21.57 22.06
C THR A 781 -14.22 -20.18 22.54
N ILE A 782 -15.46 -19.78 22.31
CA ILE A 782 -16.04 -18.50 22.71
C ILE A 782 -16.92 -18.73 23.92
N TYR A 783 -16.65 -18.01 25.00
CA TYR A 783 -17.46 -18.00 26.22
C TYR A 783 -18.11 -16.64 26.34
N SER A 784 -19.44 -16.60 26.46
CA SER A 784 -20.15 -15.35 26.71
C SER A 784 -21.11 -15.49 27.87
N LYS A 785 -21.28 -14.42 28.63
CA LYS A 785 -22.31 -14.29 29.67
C LYS A 785 -23.18 -13.06 29.39
N GLY A 786 -24.46 -13.19 29.65
CA GLY A 786 -25.39 -12.07 29.63
C GLY A 786 -25.38 -11.27 30.92
N GLU A 787 -25.90 -10.06 30.87
CA GLU A 787 -26.02 -9.13 32.00
C GLU A 787 -26.75 -9.76 33.20
N LYS A 788 -27.86 -10.47 32.93
CA LYS A 788 -28.71 -11.08 33.97
C LYS A 788 -28.11 -12.35 34.60
N SER A 789 -26.97 -12.85 34.11
CA SER A 789 -26.36 -14.09 34.61
C SER A 789 -25.87 -14.02 36.06
N LYS A 790 -25.54 -12.81 36.56
CA LYS A 790 -24.90 -12.57 37.86
C LYS A 790 -23.54 -13.27 38.05
N TYR A 791 -23.02 -13.94 37.03
CA TYR A 791 -21.70 -14.59 37.07
C TYR A 791 -20.62 -13.57 36.74
N GLU A 792 -19.44 -13.67 37.34
CA GLU A 792 -18.25 -13.03 36.76
C GLU A 792 -17.59 -13.99 35.75
N ILE A 793 -16.94 -13.44 34.72
CA ILE A 793 -16.50 -14.26 33.59
C ILE A 793 -15.31 -15.16 33.94
N TYR A 794 -14.46 -14.78 34.88
CA TYR A 794 -13.20 -15.49 35.14
C TYR A 794 -13.42 -16.78 35.94
N ARG A 795 -13.91 -16.72 37.17
CA ARG A 795 -14.05 -17.91 38.03
C ARG A 795 -15.29 -18.73 37.70
N LYS A 796 -16.46 -18.11 37.59
CA LYS A 796 -17.77 -18.78 37.45
C LYS A 796 -18.02 -19.28 36.03
N VAL A 797 -17.33 -18.73 35.03
CA VAL A 797 -17.38 -19.21 33.65
C VAL A 797 -16.06 -19.87 33.24
N LEU A 798 -14.95 -19.11 33.13
CA LEU A 798 -13.71 -19.62 32.53
C LEU A 798 -13.04 -20.72 33.38
N VAL A 799 -12.73 -20.52 34.66
CA VAL A 799 -12.09 -21.55 35.52
C VAL A 799 -12.95 -22.82 35.58
N LYS A 800 -14.28 -22.68 35.69
CA LYS A 800 -15.20 -23.83 35.68
C LYS A 800 -15.23 -24.57 34.34
N LYS A 801 -15.21 -23.86 33.21
CA LYS A 801 -15.30 -24.47 31.88
C LYS A 801 -13.95 -25.00 31.37
N LEU A 802 -12.85 -24.32 31.66
CA LEU A 802 -11.49 -24.72 31.31
C LEU A 802 -10.98 -25.86 32.21
N LYS A 803 -11.56 -26.01 33.41
CA LYS A 803 -11.22 -27.05 34.39
C LYS A 803 -9.75 -27.03 34.86
N THR A 804 -9.08 -25.88 34.77
CA THR A 804 -7.67 -25.68 35.16
C THR A 804 -7.50 -24.33 35.86
N SER A 805 -6.37 -24.11 36.54
CA SER A 805 -6.01 -22.78 37.04
C SER A 805 -5.72 -21.84 35.86
N ILE A 806 -5.78 -20.54 36.09
CA ILE A 806 -5.49 -19.54 35.05
C ILE A 806 -4.53 -18.48 35.56
N LYS A 807 -3.63 -18.00 34.71
CA LYS A 807 -2.85 -16.76 34.93
C LYS A 807 -3.49 -15.64 34.13
N VAL A 808 -3.71 -14.49 34.76
CA VAL A 808 -4.51 -13.40 34.19
C VAL A 808 -3.76 -12.07 34.17
N TRP A 809 -3.64 -11.47 32.99
CA TRP A 809 -3.26 -10.07 32.77
C TRP A 809 -4.52 -9.22 32.63
N THR A 810 -4.75 -8.33 33.58
CA THR A 810 -5.98 -7.54 33.66
C THR A 810 -5.87 -6.47 34.76
N THR A 811 -6.56 -5.34 34.57
CA THR A 811 -6.76 -4.37 35.66
C THR A 811 -7.76 -4.92 36.67
N ARG A 812 -7.68 -4.42 37.92
CA ARG A 812 -8.39 -5.01 39.07
C ARG A 812 -9.07 -3.93 39.89
N ASP A 813 -10.18 -4.30 40.51
CA ASP A 813 -10.68 -3.55 41.65
C ASP A 813 -10.02 -4.09 42.93
N LYS A 814 -9.98 -3.29 44.00
CA LYS A 814 -9.42 -3.73 45.29
C LYS A 814 -10.26 -4.86 45.95
N ILE A 815 -11.32 -5.33 45.30
CA ILE A 815 -12.32 -6.26 45.83
C ILE A 815 -12.00 -7.69 45.40
N LEU A 816 -11.71 -7.94 44.13
CA LEU A 816 -11.33 -9.25 43.63
C LEU A 816 -9.82 -9.48 43.78
N LYS A 817 -9.46 -10.43 44.65
CA LYS A 817 -8.08 -10.88 44.88
C LYS A 817 -7.82 -12.20 44.14
N SER A 818 -6.58 -12.67 44.17
CA SER A 818 -6.27 -14.06 43.82
C SER A 818 -7.20 -15.00 44.59
N ASP A 819 -7.79 -15.97 43.90
CA ASP A 819 -8.84 -16.83 44.44
C ASP A 819 -8.39 -18.30 44.41
N CYS A 820 -8.32 -18.91 45.59
CA CYS A 820 -8.02 -20.34 45.80
C CYS A 820 -9.24 -21.14 46.33
N ARG A 821 -10.45 -20.59 46.26
CA ARG A 821 -11.67 -21.21 46.82
C ARG A 821 -12.18 -22.43 46.06
N ILE A 822 -11.57 -22.80 44.93
CA ILE A 822 -11.90 -24.03 44.21
C ILE A 822 -10.73 -24.98 44.45
N LEU A 823 -11.00 -26.13 45.09
CA LEU A 823 -9.99 -27.14 45.36
C LEU A 823 -9.22 -27.47 44.06
N ASN A 824 -7.90 -27.30 44.08
CA ASN A 824 -6.98 -27.53 42.95
C ASN A 824 -7.16 -26.61 41.71
N ARG A 825 -7.85 -25.46 41.81
CA ARG A 825 -7.94 -24.46 40.71
C ARG A 825 -7.89 -23.03 41.22
N ASN A 826 -6.89 -22.28 40.78
CA ASN A 826 -6.62 -20.93 41.24
C ASN A 826 -6.73 -19.89 40.12
N ILE A 827 -7.07 -18.65 40.49
CA ILE A 827 -6.81 -17.47 39.65
C ILE A 827 -5.51 -16.83 40.10
N LYS A 828 -4.47 -17.02 39.29
CA LYS A 828 -3.17 -16.36 39.44
C LYS A 828 -3.16 -15.08 38.64
N LEU A 829 -2.47 -14.10 39.17
CA LEU A 829 -2.50 -12.73 38.72
C LEU A 829 -1.10 -12.39 38.21
N VAL A 830 -0.98 -12.03 36.93
CA VAL A 830 0.31 -11.65 36.34
C VAL A 830 0.78 -10.34 36.96
N THR A 831 2.08 -10.26 37.27
CA THR A 831 2.73 -9.08 37.84
C THR A 831 3.00 -8.05 36.76
N SER A 832 2.82 -6.76 37.08
CA SER A 832 3.18 -5.64 36.21
C SER A 832 4.57 -5.13 36.60
N PRO A 833 5.43 -4.72 35.65
CA PRO A 833 5.22 -4.69 34.20
C PRO A 833 5.44 -6.04 33.50
N ILE A 834 4.95 -6.15 32.27
CA ILE A 834 5.22 -7.27 31.36
C ILE A 834 6.08 -6.81 30.17
N THR A 835 6.74 -7.76 29.52
CA THR A 835 7.49 -7.53 28.29
C THR A 835 6.97 -8.44 27.18
N ILE A 836 6.56 -7.86 26.06
CA ILE A 836 6.11 -8.56 24.85
C ILE A 836 7.24 -8.48 23.82
N GLY A 837 8.02 -9.55 23.68
CA GLY A 837 9.28 -9.49 22.93
C GLY A 837 10.29 -8.60 23.67
N ASP A 838 10.54 -7.41 23.15
CA ASP A 838 11.34 -6.34 23.74
C ASP A 838 10.49 -5.09 24.10
N HIS A 839 9.17 -5.15 23.95
CA HIS A 839 8.26 -4.04 24.26
C HIS A 839 7.69 -4.16 25.68
N ALA A 840 7.96 -3.19 26.54
CA ALA A 840 7.37 -3.14 27.88
C ALA A 840 5.91 -2.66 27.85
N SER A 841 5.09 -3.18 28.77
CA SER A 841 3.73 -2.72 29.03
C SER A 841 3.39 -2.80 30.52
N SER A 842 2.55 -1.89 31.01
CA SER A 842 2.11 -1.85 32.41
C SER A 842 0.59 -1.85 32.50
N LEU A 843 0.04 -2.27 33.65
CA LEU A 843 -1.42 -2.29 33.84
C LEU A 843 -2.08 -0.90 33.75
N GLU A 844 -1.35 0.18 34.00
CA GLU A 844 -1.84 1.56 33.92
C GLU A 844 -1.93 2.07 32.48
N SER A 845 -1.09 1.53 31.60
CA SER A 845 -0.95 1.97 30.22
C SER A 845 -1.53 0.96 29.22
N ASP A 846 -1.97 -0.22 29.65
CA ASP A 846 -2.49 -1.28 28.81
C ASP A 846 -4.00 -1.52 29.02
N VAL A 847 -4.77 -1.52 27.92
CA VAL A 847 -6.23 -1.77 27.99
C VAL A 847 -6.62 -3.18 27.58
N SER A 848 -5.65 -4.06 27.30
CA SER A 848 -5.91 -5.47 27.00
C SER A 848 -6.18 -6.29 28.26
N GLN A 849 -7.03 -7.29 28.12
CA GLN A 849 -7.23 -8.31 29.14
C GLN A 849 -7.10 -9.68 28.51
N TRP A 850 -6.20 -10.50 29.06
CA TRP A 850 -5.99 -11.84 28.55
C TRP A 850 -5.63 -12.80 29.68
N LEU A 851 -5.78 -14.09 29.42
CA LEU A 851 -5.39 -15.14 30.35
C LEU A 851 -4.85 -16.36 29.63
N ILE A 852 -4.14 -17.18 30.38
CA ILE A 852 -3.66 -18.49 29.95
C ILE A 852 -4.01 -19.57 30.97
N SER A 853 -4.17 -20.81 30.50
CA SER A 853 -4.36 -21.99 31.36
C SER A 853 -3.06 -22.41 32.07
N ASP A 854 -3.12 -22.79 33.35
CA ASP A 854 -1.96 -23.18 34.15
C ASP A 854 -2.25 -24.46 34.97
N PRO A 855 -1.81 -25.66 34.54
CA PRO A 855 -1.17 -25.96 33.26
C PRO A 855 -2.17 -25.99 32.09
N GLY A 856 -1.67 -25.96 30.85
CA GLY A 856 -2.48 -26.20 29.66
C GLY A 856 -1.88 -25.58 28.40
N ASN A 857 -2.71 -25.37 27.38
CA ASN A 857 -2.33 -24.91 26.05
C ASN A 857 -3.28 -23.82 25.50
N LYS A 858 -3.98 -23.10 26.41
CA LYS A 858 -5.05 -22.17 26.03
C LYS A 858 -4.65 -20.75 26.36
N PHE A 859 -4.84 -19.88 25.38
CA PHE A 859 -4.78 -18.43 25.51
C PHE A 859 -6.18 -17.86 25.29
N CYS A 860 -6.62 -16.90 26.10
CA CYS A 860 -7.90 -16.24 25.92
C CYS A 860 -7.78 -14.72 25.98
N ALA A 861 -8.37 -14.02 25.03
CA ALA A 861 -8.66 -12.59 25.17
C ALA A 861 -10.04 -12.40 25.80
N VAL A 862 -10.16 -11.46 26.74
CA VAL A 862 -11.38 -11.17 27.49
C VAL A 862 -11.72 -9.69 27.29
N ASP A 863 -13.00 -9.36 27.13
CA ASP A 863 -13.41 -7.97 26.89
C ASP A 863 -13.61 -7.14 28.18
N LYS A 864 -13.67 -7.79 29.34
CA LYS A 864 -13.92 -7.17 30.64
C LYS A 864 -12.72 -7.34 31.59
N PRO A 865 -12.39 -6.31 32.39
CA PRO A 865 -11.39 -6.44 33.44
C PRO A 865 -11.86 -7.32 34.59
N TYR A 866 -10.92 -7.74 35.46
CA TYR A 866 -11.24 -8.54 36.64
C TYR A 866 -11.75 -7.66 37.78
N HIS A 867 -12.92 -7.07 37.56
CA HIS A 867 -13.64 -6.25 38.54
C HIS A 867 -14.92 -6.97 38.96
N LYS A 868 -15.38 -6.78 40.21
CA LYS A 868 -16.63 -7.30 40.77
C LYS A 868 -17.85 -6.71 40.05
N SER A 869 -17.77 -5.45 39.62
CA SER A 869 -18.83 -4.73 38.90
C SER A 869 -19.29 -5.47 37.64
N GLN A 870 -18.39 -6.20 36.96
CA GLN A 870 -18.70 -6.96 35.75
C GLN A 870 -19.83 -8.00 35.95
N THR A 871 -20.09 -8.43 37.18
CA THR A 871 -21.13 -9.44 37.48
C THR A 871 -22.51 -9.00 36.97
N LYS A 872 -22.73 -7.69 36.89
CA LYS A 872 -23.95 -7.03 36.40
C LYS A 872 -23.83 -6.52 34.95
N GLU A 873 -22.83 -6.99 34.20
CA GLU A 873 -22.55 -6.56 32.82
C GLU A 873 -22.39 -7.79 31.91
N PRO A 874 -22.68 -7.70 30.60
CA PRO A 874 -22.33 -8.75 29.66
C PRO A 874 -20.80 -8.84 29.48
N ALA A 875 -20.29 -10.04 29.18
CA ALA A 875 -18.86 -10.25 28.94
C ALA A 875 -18.63 -11.40 27.94
N MET A 876 -17.50 -11.35 27.24
CA MET A 876 -17.06 -12.35 26.28
C MET A 876 -15.57 -12.66 26.44
N ALA A 877 -15.21 -13.93 26.25
CA ALA A 877 -13.85 -14.39 26.14
C ALA A 877 -13.67 -15.28 24.91
N VAL A 878 -12.61 -15.03 24.14
CA VAL A 878 -12.24 -15.79 22.93
C VAL A 878 -10.97 -16.57 23.25
N CYS A 879 -11.09 -17.89 23.38
CA CYS A 879 -10.02 -18.79 23.76
C CYS A 879 -9.51 -19.59 22.57
N ILE A 880 -8.21 -19.52 22.30
CA ILE A 880 -7.49 -20.26 21.28
C ILE A 880 -6.75 -21.42 21.94
N ASP A 881 -6.92 -22.61 21.38
CA ASP A 881 -6.27 -23.85 21.79
C ASP A 881 -5.05 -24.12 20.90
N ASP A 882 -3.90 -23.56 21.27
CA ASP A 882 -2.65 -23.64 20.50
C ASP A 882 -1.45 -23.51 21.45
N ALA A 883 -0.61 -24.54 21.47
CA ALA A 883 0.53 -24.62 22.38
C ALA A 883 1.59 -23.54 22.11
N THR A 884 1.72 -23.07 20.86
CA THR A 884 2.71 -22.06 20.47
C THR A 884 2.28 -20.69 20.97
N ILE A 885 1.02 -20.30 20.69
CA ILE A 885 0.44 -19.05 21.19
C ILE A 885 0.46 -19.05 22.72
N PHE A 886 0.01 -20.14 23.33
CA PHE A 886 0.08 -20.32 24.78
C PHE A 886 1.51 -20.14 25.31
N GLY A 887 2.50 -20.78 24.70
CA GLY A 887 3.90 -20.72 25.13
C GLY A 887 4.43 -19.29 25.17
N HIS A 888 4.14 -18.48 24.14
CA HIS A 888 4.55 -17.08 24.11
C HIS A 888 3.90 -16.24 25.22
N PHE A 889 2.60 -16.40 25.47
CA PHE A 889 1.94 -15.70 26.57
C PHE A 889 2.33 -16.23 27.96
N ASN A 890 2.70 -17.51 28.06
CA ASN A 890 3.22 -18.09 29.30
C ASN A 890 4.58 -17.49 29.68
N LEU A 891 5.47 -17.25 28.71
CA LEU A 891 6.73 -16.54 28.94
C LEU A 891 6.49 -15.10 29.43
N ILE A 892 5.51 -14.40 28.87
CA ILE A 892 5.13 -13.05 29.31
C ILE A 892 4.63 -13.06 30.78
N GLY A 893 3.87 -14.09 31.17
CA GLY A 893 3.25 -14.22 32.49
C GLY A 893 4.09 -14.97 33.54
N GLN A 894 5.42 -15.07 33.37
CA GLN A 894 6.32 -15.70 34.34
C GLN A 894 6.87 -14.74 35.42
N ASN A 895 6.77 -13.42 35.20
CA ASN A 895 7.22 -12.39 36.13
C ASN A 895 6.25 -12.14 37.30
#